data_AF-A0A1J3D643-F1
#
_entry.id   AF-A0A1J3D643-F1
#
_cell.length_a   1.000
_cell.length_b   1.000
_cell.length_c   1.000
_cell.angle_alpha   90.00
_cell.angle_beta   90.00
_cell.angle_gamma   90.00
#
_symmetry.space_group_name_H-M   'P 1'
#
loop_
_entity.id
_entity.type
_entity.pdbx_description
1 polymer ?
#
loop_
_entity_poly.entity_id
_entity_poly.type
_entity_poly.pdbx_seq_one_letter_code
_entity_poly.pdbx_strand_id
1 'polypeptide(L)'
;IDRNIPSGLYGRLFAIAESQTANLTNFSIQNLLQLFPRLVPAEWKYRTKISWHPDSNPDHPSSSWFVLFWQYLQKQCQSLSLFCDWPILPSTSGYLYIASPQSKLINGEKLPDAVRNVLEKVGSKILNNNFKVEHSDLSSFVSDASYTGVLESVFDAASSDMDWVQNLIHNLNVEEKDELRSFLLDPKWHIGHQIGDLYLRICKHLPIYRVYGEICAQEPDYSDLVNPPKYLPPLDVPACLLGCEFILSCQGSEDDILSRYYGIERMRKSNFYRQNVFNRIEVLKPEIRDQVMVSILQNLPQLCMEDRFLREELQNLEFVPTVNGPLKRPSVLYDPRNEELYALLEDSDCFPGSGFQGSAILDMLQGLGLRTTVSPETILESARLVERLMHMDLEKAHSRGKVLFSFLEVNAVKWLPDQSNEDDGAINRIFSRAATAFRPRNLTCNLVKFWSELKMICWCPVLVSAPFQTLPWPVVTSTVAPPKLVRPKTDMWLVSASMRILDGECSSTALAYNLGWLSHPGGSAIAAQLLELGKNNEILTDQVLRQELALAMPKIYSILARLLGSDEMDIVKAVLEGSRWIWVGDGFATLSEVVLDGPLHLVPYVRVIPTDLAVFRGMFVELGVREFLTPSDYADVLCRIAVRKGTSPLDPQEIRAAVLIAQQLAEAQFLDKVTIYLPDVSGRLFPSSDLVYNDAPWLTASDNHNSSFSAESTMLLNAKRTMQKFVHGNISNEVAEKLGVRSLRRVLLAESADSMNFSLSGAAEAFGQHEALTTRLKHILEMYADGPGILFELVQNAEDAGASEVTFLLDRTQYGTSSLLSPEMADWQGPALYCFNNSVFTQQDMYAISRIGQASKLEKPFAIGRFGLGFNCVYHFTDIPAFVSGENIVMFDPHANHLPGISPTHPGLRIKFAGRNILDQFPDQFAPFLHFGCDLEHTFPGTLFRFPLRNASVAPRSQVKKEIYAPEDVLSLFNS
;
A
#
# COMPACT_ATOMS: atom_id res chain seq x y z
N ILE A 1 -51.63 -82.81 -81.73
CA ILE A 1 -51.68 -83.65 -82.95
C ILE A 1 -51.21 -85.04 -82.54
N ASP A 2 -52.10 -86.03 -82.60
CA ASP A 2 -51.76 -87.41 -82.28
C ASP A 2 -50.77 -87.94 -83.31
N ARG A 3 -49.54 -88.24 -82.87
CA ARG A 3 -48.47 -88.77 -83.73
C ARG A 3 -48.68 -90.24 -84.09
N ASN A 4 -49.70 -90.88 -83.54
CA ASN A 4 -50.07 -92.26 -83.84
C ASN A 4 -50.91 -92.39 -85.11
N ILE A 5 -51.35 -91.28 -85.72
CA ILE A 5 -52.08 -91.32 -87.00
C ILE A 5 -51.10 -91.67 -88.13
N PRO A 6 -51.30 -92.79 -88.86
CA PRO A 6 -50.43 -93.16 -89.98
C PRO A 6 -50.36 -92.05 -91.04
N SER A 7 -49.18 -91.78 -91.59
CA SER A 7 -48.93 -90.65 -92.51
C SER A 7 -49.87 -90.62 -93.73
N GLY A 8 -50.20 -91.78 -94.30
CA GLY A 8 -51.16 -91.88 -95.41
C GLY A 8 -52.60 -91.54 -95.01
N LEU A 9 -53.01 -91.87 -93.77
CA LEU A 9 -54.32 -91.50 -93.23
C LEU A 9 -54.34 -90.00 -92.88
N TYR A 10 -53.27 -89.50 -92.27
CA TYR A 10 -53.09 -88.09 -91.94
C TYR A 10 -53.21 -87.21 -93.18
N GLY A 11 -52.52 -87.55 -94.28
CA GLY A 11 -52.60 -86.78 -95.53
C GLY A 11 -54.01 -86.72 -96.13
N ARG A 12 -54.77 -87.82 -96.08
CA ARG A 12 -56.18 -87.84 -96.52
C ARG A 12 -57.08 -87.01 -95.62
N LEU A 13 -56.92 -87.15 -94.30
CA LEU A 13 -57.65 -86.35 -93.32
C LEU A 13 -57.32 -84.86 -93.46
N PHE A 14 -56.06 -84.50 -93.68
CA PHE A 14 -55.63 -83.12 -93.91
C PHE A 14 -56.28 -82.52 -95.17
N ALA A 15 -56.31 -83.27 -96.29
CA ALA A 15 -56.97 -82.83 -97.52
C ALA A 15 -58.49 -82.67 -97.36
N ILE A 16 -59.13 -83.57 -96.61
CA ILE A 16 -60.55 -83.45 -96.25
C ILE A 16 -60.78 -82.20 -95.39
N ALA A 17 -59.90 -81.92 -94.43
CA ALA A 17 -59.98 -80.74 -93.59
C ALA A 17 -59.80 -79.43 -94.37
N GLU A 18 -58.91 -79.40 -95.38
CA GLU A 18 -58.75 -78.24 -96.28
C GLU A 18 -59.97 -77.99 -97.18
N SER A 19 -60.71 -79.05 -97.55
CA SER A 19 -61.88 -78.92 -98.42
C SER A 19 -63.07 -78.21 -97.77
N GLN A 20 -63.08 -78.04 -96.44
CA GLN A 20 -64.17 -77.48 -95.64
C GLN A 20 -65.55 -78.16 -95.82
N THR A 21 -65.61 -79.32 -96.48
CA THR A 21 -66.86 -80.07 -96.74
C THR A 21 -67.26 -81.05 -95.64
N ALA A 22 -66.36 -81.29 -94.68
CA ALA A 22 -66.57 -82.18 -93.54
C ALA A 22 -66.43 -81.41 -92.21
N ASN A 23 -66.86 -82.03 -91.12
CA ASN A 23 -66.69 -81.52 -89.75
C ASN A 23 -65.24 -81.61 -89.22
N LEU A 24 -64.26 -81.75 -90.13
CA LEU A 24 -62.85 -81.90 -89.83
C LEU A 24 -62.15 -80.58 -90.18
N THR A 25 -61.39 -80.01 -89.23
CA THR A 25 -60.67 -78.75 -89.44
C THR A 25 -59.21 -78.88 -89.03
N ASN A 26 -58.31 -78.21 -89.74
CA ASN A 26 -56.92 -78.09 -89.32
C ASN A 26 -56.85 -77.33 -87.99
N PHE A 27 -56.15 -77.89 -87.02
CA PHE A 27 -56.04 -77.31 -85.69
C PHE A 27 -55.11 -76.08 -85.73
N SER A 28 -55.70 -74.89 -85.81
CA SER A 28 -55.00 -73.61 -85.81
C SER A 28 -54.95 -72.97 -84.41
N ILE A 29 -54.17 -71.90 -84.27
CA ILE A 29 -54.11 -71.12 -83.03
C ILE A 29 -55.48 -70.51 -82.65
N GLN A 30 -56.31 -70.14 -83.63
CA GLN A 30 -57.69 -69.67 -83.39
C GLN A 30 -58.58 -70.78 -82.81
N ASN A 31 -58.40 -72.02 -83.26
CA ASN A 31 -59.10 -73.18 -82.68
C ASN A 31 -58.65 -73.41 -81.23
N LEU A 32 -57.35 -73.31 -80.95
CA LEU A 32 -56.84 -73.41 -79.59
C LEU A 32 -57.42 -72.31 -78.69
N LEU A 33 -57.51 -71.06 -79.15
CA LEU A 33 -58.11 -69.95 -78.40
C LEU A 33 -59.59 -70.17 -78.08
N GLN A 34 -60.37 -70.69 -79.03
CA GLN A 34 -61.78 -71.03 -78.79
C GLN A 34 -61.95 -72.17 -77.77
N LEU A 35 -61.02 -73.12 -77.76
CA LEU A 35 -61.04 -74.26 -76.84
C LEU A 35 -60.36 -73.95 -75.50
N PHE A 36 -59.56 -72.90 -75.42
CA PHE A 36 -58.77 -72.55 -74.24
C PHE A 36 -59.58 -72.46 -72.95
N PRO A 37 -60.77 -71.81 -72.91
CA PRO A 37 -61.62 -71.76 -71.71
C PRO A 37 -62.13 -73.14 -71.23
N ARG A 38 -62.00 -74.19 -72.05
CA ARG A 38 -62.33 -75.58 -71.71
C ARG A 38 -61.10 -76.40 -71.30
N LEU A 39 -59.90 -75.92 -71.62
CA LEU A 39 -58.62 -76.60 -71.36
C LEU A 39 -57.95 -76.12 -70.07
N VAL A 40 -58.26 -74.89 -69.65
CA VAL A 40 -57.85 -74.29 -68.37
C VAL A 40 -59.09 -73.84 -67.60
N PRO A 41 -59.05 -73.79 -66.25
CA PRO A 41 -60.16 -73.30 -65.45
C PRO A 41 -60.63 -71.91 -65.90
N ALA A 42 -61.93 -71.74 -66.12
CA ALA A 42 -62.51 -70.49 -66.63
C ALA A 42 -62.24 -69.29 -65.71
N GLU A 43 -62.05 -69.54 -64.41
CA GLU A 43 -61.76 -68.53 -63.38
C GLU A 43 -60.39 -67.86 -63.55
N TRP A 44 -59.49 -68.46 -64.36
CA TRP A 44 -58.16 -67.91 -64.61
C TRP A 44 -58.19 -66.72 -65.54
N LYS A 45 -59.24 -66.56 -66.35
CA LYS A 45 -59.34 -65.46 -67.31
C LYS A 45 -59.31 -64.12 -66.58
N TYR A 46 -58.49 -63.18 -67.06
CA TYR A 46 -58.27 -61.85 -66.49
C TYR A 46 -57.64 -61.84 -65.08
N ARG A 47 -57.25 -62.98 -64.52
CA ARG A 47 -56.49 -63.04 -63.27
C ARG A 47 -55.01 -62.84 -63.54
N THR A 48 -54.45 -61.77 -63.00
CA THR A 48 -53.04 -61.39 -63.19
C THR A 48 -52.05 -62.39 -62.62
N LYS A 49 -52.45 -63.10 -61.55
CA LYS A 49 -51.66 -64.13 -60.84
C LYS A 49 -52.58 -65.25 -60.37
N ILE A 50 -52.16 -66.49 -60.56
CA ILE A 50 -52.88 -67.69 -60.06
C ILE A 50 -51.89 -68.71 -59.47
N SER A 51 -52.30 -69.42 -58.42
CA SER A 51 -51.53 -70.53 -57.87
C SER A 51 -51.67 -71.77 -58.76
N TRP A 52 -50.56 -72.31 -59.24
CA TRP A 52 -50.55 -73.44 -60.17
C TRP A 52 -49.85 -74.65 -59.55
N HIS A 53 -50.66 -75.65 -59.22
CA HIS A 53 -50.23 -76.94 -58.66
C HIS A 53 -50.47 -78.08 -59.66
N PRO A 54 -49.60 -78.27 -60.68
CA PRO A 54 -49.80 -79.25 -61.75
C PRO A 54 -49.81 -80.70 -61.29
N ASP A 55 -49.20 -81.00 -60.13
CA ASP A 55 -49.06 -82.36 -59.60
C ASP A 55 -50.09 -82.69 -58.50
N SER A 56 -50.85 -81.70 -58.02
CA SER A 56 -51.75 -81.85 -56.87
C SER A 56 -53.22 -81.55 -57.17
N ASN A 57 -53.50 -80.71 -58.18
CA ASN A 57 -54.87 -80.39 -58.58
C ASN A 57 -55.16 -80.98 -59.98
N PRO A 58 -56.07 -81.96 -60.11
CA PRO A 58 -56.40 -82.55 -61.40
C PRO A 58 -57.11 -81.56 -62.37
N ASP A 59 -57.69 -80.48 -61.85
CA ASP A 59 -58.34 -79.45 -62.68
C ASP A 59 -57.33 -78.46 -63.29
N HIS A 60 -56.05 -78.53 -62.88
CA HIS A 60 -54.99 -77.72 -63.46
C HIS A 60 -54.30 -78.46 -64.61
N PRO A 61 -53.80 -77.73 -65.63
CA PRO A 61 -52.97 -78.36 -66.66
C PRO A 61 -51.70 -78.95 -66.05
N SER A 62 -51.37 -80.18 -66.46
CA SER A 62 -50.16 -80.85 -66.01
C SER A 62 -48.90 -80.18 -66.56
N SER A 63 -47.78 -80.40 -65.87
CA SER A 63 -46.45 -79.95 -66.30
C SER A 63 -46.11 -80.39 -67.74
N SER A 64 -46.46 -81.63 -68.11
CA SER A 64 -46.24 -82.18 -69.46
C SER A 64 -47.12 -81.52 -70.52
N TRP A 65 -48.37 -81.17 -70.17
CA TRP A 65 -49.25 -80.41 -71.06
C TRP A 65 -48.69 -79.02 -71.33
N PHE A 66 -48.18 -78.34 -70.30
CA PHE A 66 -47.67 -76.98 -70.42
C PHE A 66 -46.42 -76.89 -71.31
N VAL A 67 -45.54 -77.90 -71.26
CA VAL A 67 -44.40 -78.04 -72.19
C VAL A 67 -44.88 -78.20 -73.64
N LEU A 68 -45.90 -79.02 -73.88
CA LEU A 68 -46.47 -79.22 -75.22
C LEU A 68 -47.17 -77.95 -75.73
N PHE A 69 -47.84 -77.24 -74.84
CA PHE A 69 -48.48 -75.96 -75.12
C PHE A 69 -47.45 -74.92 -75.58
N TRP A 70 -46.37 -74.72 -74.84
CA TRP A 70 -45.30 -73.77 -75.25
C TRP A 70 -44.58 -74.19 -76.53
N GLN A 71 -44.32 -75.48 -76.75
CA GLN A 71 -43.78 -75.98 -78.03
C GLN A 71 -44.73 -75.73 -79.21
N TYR A 72 -46.04 -75.77 -78.97
CA TYR A 72 -47.03 -75.45 -79.99
C TYR A 72 -47.07 -73.95 -80.27
N LEU A 73 -47.09 -73.10 -79.22
CA LEU A 73 -47.05 -71.65 -79.36
C LEU A 73 -45.81 -71.19 -80.14
N GLN A 74 -44.62 -71.71 -79.81
CA GLN A 74 -43.39 -71.38 -80.51
C GLN A 74 -43.45 -71.60 -82.03
N LYS A 75 -44.21 -72.62 -82.48
CA LYS A 75 -44.27 -73.01 -83.90
C LYS A 75 -45.45 -72.41 -84.66
N GLN A 76 -46.57 -72.17 -83.99
CA GLN A 76 -47.87 -71.89 -84.62
C GLN A 76 -48.47 -70.55 -84.19
N CYS A 77 -47.92 -69.89 -83.18
CA CYS A 77 -48.35 -68.57 -82.71
C CYS A 77 -47.37 -67.51 -83.20
N GLN A 78 -47.87 -66.46 -83.86
CA GLN A 78 -47.04 -65.32 -84.29
C GLN A 78 -46.96 -64.23 -83.21
N SER A 79 -48.00 -64.10 -82.37
CA SER A 79 -48.00 -63.12 -81.28
C SER A 79 -48.64 -63.63 -80.00
N LEU A 80 -47.93 -63.46 -78.88
CA LEU A 80 -48.42 -63.84 -77.55
C LEU A 80 -49.56 -62.94 -77.04
N SER A 81 -49.81 -61.80 -77.70
CA SER A 81 -50.91 -60.89 -77.37
C SER A 81 -52.28 -61.57 -77.34
N LEU A 82 -52.45 -62.62 -78.13
CA LEU A 82 -53.67 -63.44 -78.19
C LEU A 82 -54.02 -64.14 -76.86
N PHE A 83 -53.02 -64.34 -75.99
CA PHE A 83 -53.18 -65.00 -74.70
C PHE A 83 -52.99 -64.05 -73.50
N CYS A 84 -52.92 -62.72 -73.72
CA CYS A 84 -52.81 -61.74 -72.63
C CYS A 84 -54.02 -61.72 -71.66
N ASP A 85 -55.14 -62.35 -72.03
CA ASP A 85 -56.28 -62.55 -71.13
C ASP A 85 -56.04 -63.70 -70.13
N TRP A 86 -54.97 -64.48 -70.28
CA TRP A 86 -54.75 -65.73 -69.56
C TRP A 86 -53.37 -65.79 -68.90
N PRO A 87 -53.28 -66.31 -67.66
CA PRO A 87 -52.00 -66.51 -66.99
C PRO A 87 -51.29 -67.72 -67.61
N ILE A 88 -50.37 -67.45 -68.52
CA ILE A 88 -49.63 -68.48 -69.27
C ILE A 88 -48.13 -68.51 -68.95
N LEU A 89 -47.59 -67.51 -68.25
CA LEU A 89 -46.18 -67.43 -67.92
C LEU A 89 -45.89 -68.10 -66.56
N PRO A 90 -45.11 -69.19 -66.52
CA PRO A 90 -44.85 -69.91 -65.28
C PRO A 90 -43.73 -69.28 -64.47
N SER A 91 -43.91 -69.17 -63.16
CA SER A 91 -42.90 -68.67 -62.23
C SER A 91 -42.28 -69.78 -61.37
N THR A 92 -41.04 -69.57 -60.91
CA THR A 92 -40.36 -70.47 -59.96
C THR A 92 -41.10 -70.56 -58.62
N SER A 93 -41.87 -69.52 -58.27
CA SER A 93 -42.70 -69.44 -57.06
C SER A 93 -43.98 -70.31 -57.09
N GLY A 94 -44.22 -71.07 -58.16
CA GLY A 94 -45.41 -71.93 -58.29
C GLY A 94 -46.69 -71.18 -58.73
N TYR A 95 -46.55 -69.98 -59.28
CA TYR A 95 -47.65 -69.19 -59.82
C TYR A 95 -47.57 -69.08 -61.35
N LEU A 96 -48.72 -68.93 -62.03
CA LEU A 96 -48.78 -68.47 -63.41
C LEU A 96 -49.18 -66.99 -63.44
N TYR A 97 -48.59 -66.24 -64.37
CA TYR A 97 -48.82 -64.82 -64.58
C TYR A 97 -49.31 -64.53 -66.00
N ILE A 98 -50.12 -63.48 -66.13
CA ILE A 98 -50.51 -62.94 -67.43
C ILE A 98 -49.29 -62.31 -68.11
N ALA A 99 -49.20 -62.49 -69.43
CA ALA A 99 -48.25 -61.75 -70.27
C ALA A 99 -48.62 -60.26 -70.30
N SER A 100 -47.96 -59.44 -69.49
CA SER A 100 -48.16 -57.99 -69.43
C SER A 100 -46.87 -57.22 -69.72
N PRO A 101 -46.87 -56.24 -70.63
CA PRO A 101 -45.70 -55.37 -70.85
C PRO A 101 -45.39 -54.46 -69.66
N GLN A 102 -46.38 -54.22 -68.80
CA GLN A 102 -46.28 -53.34 -67.63
C GLN A 102 -45.77 -54.08 -66.39
N SER A 103 -45.81 -55.42 -66.37
CA SER A 103 -45.20 -56.18 -65.30
C SER A 103 -44.63 -57.49 -65.80
N LYS A 104 -43.33 -57.47 -66.06
CA LYS A 104 -42.61 -58.53 -66.75
C LYS A 104 -42.09 -59.57 -65.77
N LEU A 105 -41.90 -60.79 -66.26
CA LEU A 105 -41.13 -61.80 -65.52
C LEU A 105 -39.64 -61.62 -65.81
N ILE A 106 -38.75 -61.94 -64.88
CA ILE A 106 -37.31 -61.94 -65.15
C ILE A 106 -36.84 -63.34 -65.52
N ASN A 107 -36.05 -63.45 -66.59
CA ASN A 107 -35.39 -64.70 -66.93
C ASN A 107 -34.16 -64.91 -66.04
N GLY A 108 -34.28 -65.77 -65.02
CA GLY A 108 -33.24 -65.99 -64.02
C GLY A 108 -32.10 -66.92 -64.42
N GLU A 109 -32.10 -67.51 -65.62
CA GLU A 109 -31.11 -68.52 -66.03
C GLU A 109 -29.67 -68.02 -66.05
N LYS A 110 -29.47 -66.77 -66.50
CA LYS A 110 -28.14 -66.15 -66.61
C LYS A 110 -27.75 -65.33 -65.37
N LEU A 111 -28.60 -65.30 -64.35
CA LEU A 111 -28.29 -64.63 -63.07
C LEU A 111 -27.48 -65.56 -62.16
N PRO A 112 -26.53 -65.02 -61.38
CA PRO A 112 -25.90 -65.76 -60.29
C PRO A 112 -26.94 -66.32 -59.32
N ASP A 113 -26.69 -67.51 -58.77
CA ASP A 113 -27.63 -68.16 -57.83
C ASP A 113 -27.91 -67.28 -56.61
N ALA A 114 -26.90 -66.54 -56.12
CA ALA A 114 -27.06 -65.59 -55.03
C ALA A 114 -28.07 -64.47 -55.35
N VAL A 115 -27.96 -63.84 -56.52
CA VAL A 115 -28.91 -62.80 -56.96
C VAL A 115 -30.29 -63.38 -57.21
N ARG A 116 -30.38 -64.62 -57.73
CA ARG A 116 -31.66 -65.31 -57.91
C ARG A 116 -32.36 -65.52 -56.56
N ASN A 117 -31.64 -65.99 -55.55
CA ASN A 117 -32.18 -66.17 -54.19
C ASN A 117 -32.68 -64.85 -53.59
N VAL A 118 -31.94 -63.75 -53.81
CA VAL A 118 -32.37 -62.40 -53.40
C VAL A 118 -33.69 -62.02 -54.07
N LEU A 119 -33.79 -62.20 -55.39
CA LEU A 119 -35.00 -61.91 -56.15
C LEU A 119 -36.20 -62.76 -55.70
N GLU A 120 -35.99 -64.03 -55.35
CA GLU A 120 -37.05 -64.89 -54.80
C GLU A 120 -37.55 -64.39 -53.45
N LYS A 121 -36.64 -63.99 -52.54
CA LYS A 121 -37.00 -63.42 -51.23
C LYS A 121 -37.72 -62.07 -51.33
N VAL A 122 -37.33 -61.23 -52.28
CA VAL A 122 -37.98 -59.95 -52.55
C VAL A 122 -39.39 -60.16 -53.16
N GLY A 123 -39.69 -61.34 -53.67
CA GLY A 123 -40.97 -61.67 -54.29
C GLY A 123 -41.03 -61.32 -55.78
N SER A 124 -39.86 -61.16 -56.43
CA SER A 124 -39.75 -60.90 -57.85
C SER A 124 -40.31 -62.05 -58.69
N LYS A 125 -40.90 -61.72 -59.84
CA LYS A 125 -41.54 -62.69 -60.73
C LYS A 125 -40.50 -63.38 -61.60
N ILE A 126 -39.84 -64.43 -61.10
CA ILE A 126 -38.82 -65.16 -61.87
C ILE A 126 -39.49 -66.21 -62.76
N LEU A 127 -39.15 -66.24 -64.04
CA LEU A 127 -39.63 -67.20 -65.03
C LEU A 127 -39.09 -68.61 -64.74
N ASN A 128 -39.96 -69.61 -64.79
CA ASN A 128 -39.58 -71.02 -64.67
C ASN A 128 -39.31 -71.64 -66.04
N ASN A 129 -38.02 -71.76 -66.39
CA ASN A 129 -37.61 -72.26 -67.70
C ASN A 129 -37.71 -73.79 -67.85
N ASN A 130 -38.05 -74.52 -66.79
CA ASN A 130 -38.27 -75.98 -66.86
C ASN A 130 -39.37 -76.36 -67.87
N PHE A 131 -40.25 -75.41 -68.21
CA PHE A 131 -41.35 -75.61 -69.16
C PHE A 131 -41.03 -75.23 -70.61
N LYS A 132 -39.77 -74.91 -70.93
CA LYS A 132 -39.30 -74.54 -72.29
C LYS A 132 -40.10 -73.37 -72.89
N VAL A 133 -40.19 -72.29 -72.13
CA VAL A 133 -40.91 -71.06 -72.50
C VAL A 133 -40.07 -70.27 -73.52
N GLU A 134 -40.31 -70.49 -74.81
CA GLU A 134 -39.59 -69.83 -75.91
C GLU A 134 -40.58 -69.27 -76.94
N HIS A 135 -40.46 -67.98 -77.28
CA HIS A 135 -41.26 -67.31 -78.31
C HIS A 135 -40.58 -66.02 -78.80
N SER A 136 -40.84 -65.58 -80.03
CA SER A 136 -40.27 -64.33 -80.59
C SER A 136 -40.67 -63.08 -79.81
N ASP A 137 -41.94 -62.95 -79.45
CA ASP A 137 -42.49 -61.83 -78.65
C ASP A 137 -42.17 -61.88 -77.15
N LEU A 138 -41.42 -62.89 -76.68
CA LEU A 138 -41.23 -63.12 -75.24
C LEU A 138 -40.53 -61.94 -74.54
N SER A 139 -39.62 -61.25 -75.23
CA SER A 139 -38.91 -60.07 -74.71
C SER A 139 -39.81 -58.88 -74.36
N SER A 140 -41.05 -58.86 -74.86
CA SER A 140 -42.05 -57.85 -74.50
C SER A 140 -42.68 -58.11 -73.13
N PHE A 141 -42.60 -59.34 -72.62
CA PHE A 141 -43.25 -59.79 -71.38
C PHE A 141 -42.28 -60.39 -70.36
N VAL A 142 -41.05 -60.69 -70.78
CA VAL A 142 -39.98 -61.23 -69.94
C VAL A 142 -38.76 -60.33 -70.10
N SER A 143 -38.26 -59.79 -68.99
CA SER A 143 -37.01 -59.04 -68.93
C SER A 143 -35.82 -60.01 -68.88
N ASP A 144 -34.75 -59.65 -69.57
CA ASP A 144 -33.49 -60.39 -69.52
C ASP A 144 -32.82 -60.25 -68.16
N ALA A 145 -31.85 -61.13 -67.89
CA ALA A 145 -30.94 -61.09 -66.75
C ALA A 145 -29.92 -59.91 -66.82
N SER A 146 -30.42 -58.70 -67.11
CA SER A 146 -29.63 -57.47 -67.24
C SER A 146 -29.76 -56.59 -66.01
N TYR A 147 -28.91 -55.56 -65.92
CA TYR A 147 -29.01 -54.50 -64.89
C TYR A 147 -30.43 -53.94 -64.78
N THR A 148 -31.04 -53.55 -65.91
CA THR A 148 -32.39 -52.97 -65.92
C THR A 148 -33.46 -54.01 -65.59
N GLY A 149 -33.32 -55.24 -66.10
CA GLY A 149 -34.28 -56.31 -65.83
C GLY A 149 -34.36 -56.69 -64.34
N VAL A 150 -33.20 -56.75 -63.67
CA VAL A 150 -33.13 -56.99 -62.22
C VAL A 150 -33.79 -55.85 -61.45
N LEU A 151 -33.47 -54.59 -61.76
CA LEU A 151 -34.08 -53.44 -61.08
C LEU A 151 -35.58 -53.31 -61.31
N GLU A 152 -36.05 -53.56 -62.55
CA GLU A 152 -37.49 -53.62 -62.86
C GLU A 152 -38.18 -54.71 -62.05
N SER A 153 -37.58 -55.91 -61.97
CA SER A 153 -38.19 -57.01 -61.22
C SER A 153 -38.30 -56.73 -59.72
N VAL A 154 -37.27 -56.08 -59.14
CA VAL A 154 -37.28 -55.63 -57.74
C VAL A 154 -38.31 -54.53 -57.53
N PHE A 155 -38.38 -53.55 -58.44
CA PHE A 155 -39.31 -52.43 -58.37
C PHE A 155 -40.78 -52.87 -58.55
N ASP A 156 -41.04 -53.80 -59.45
CA ASP A 156 -42.37 -54.38 -59.69
C ASP A 156 -42.87 -55.17 -58.47
N ALA A 157 -41.99 -55.92 -57.81
CA ALA A 157 -42.34 -56.62 -56.57
C ALA A 157 -42.66 -55.61 -55.44
N ALA A 158 -41.88 -54.54 -55.36
CA ALA A 158 -41.98 -53.46 -54.41
C ALA A 158 -43.24 -52.58 -54.58
N SER A 159 -43.67 -52.29 -55.80
CA SER A 159 -44.78 -51.37 -56.13
C SER A 159 -46.17 -51.82 -55.61
N SER A 160 -46.24 -52.97 -54.97
CA SER A 160 -47.43 -53.49 -54.28
C SER A 160 -47.70 -52.81 -52.92
N ASP A 161 -46.71 -52.11 -52.34
CA ASP A 161 -46.75 -51.61 -50.97
C ASP A 161 -46.02 -50.26 -50.83
N MET A 162 -46.55 -49.32 -50.02
CA MET A 162 -46.03 -47.94 -49.95
C MET A 162 -44.70 -47.82 -49.17
N ASP A 163 -44.30 -48.84 -48.39
CA ASP A 163 -43.06 -48.90 -47.59
C ASP A 163 -42.04 -49.94 -48.12
N TRP A 164 -41.97 -50.11 -49.45
CA TRP A 164 -41.15 -51.15 -50.07
C TRP A 164 -39.66 -51.11 -49.70
N VAL A 165 -39.11 -49.92 -49.46
CA VAL A 165 -37.70 -49.72 -49.07
C VAL A 165 -37.43 -50.35 -47.70
N GLN A 166 -38.33 -50.19 -46.72
CA GLN A 166 -38.17 -50.79 -45.39
C GLN A 166 -38.34 -52.31 -45.42
N ASN A 167 -39.29 -52.80 -46.22
CA ASN A 167 -39.50 -54.24 -46.42
C ASN A 167 -38.27 -54.92 -47.08
N LEU A 168 -37.58 -54.24 -48.00
CA LEU A 168 -36.35 -54.76 -48.59
C LEU A 168 -35.23 -54.90 -47.54
N ILE A 169 -35.13 -53.95 -46.59
CA ILE A 169 -34.12 -53.97 -45.52
C ILE A 169 -34.32 -55.14 -44.57
N HIS A 170 -35.58 -55.43 -44.21
CA HIS A 170 -35.92 -56.43 -43.19
C HIS A 170 -35.84 -57.87 -43.72
N ASN A 171 -36.04 -58.07 -45.03
CA ASN A 171 -36.11 -59.40 -45.62
C ASN A 171 -34.76 -59.96 -46.11
N LEU A 172 -33.76 -59.10 -46.32
CA LEU A 172 -32.43 -59.49 -46.81
C LEU A 172 -31.39 -59.49 -45.68
N ASN A 173 -30.58 -60.54 -45.63
CA ASN A 173 -29.41 -60.59 -44.74
C ASN A 173 -28.22 -59.78 -45.33
N VAL A 174 -27.13 -59.67 -44.56
CA VAL A 174 -25.92 -58.92 -44.91
C VAL A 174 -25.31 -59.43 -46.24
N GLU A 175 -25.10 -60.74 -46.36
CA GLU A 175 -24.52 -61.37 -47.56
C GLU A 175 -25.39 -61.13 -48.81
N GLU A 176 -26.70 -61.23 -48.67
CA GLU A 176 -27.68 -61.00 -49.74
C GLU A 176 -27.69 -59.56 -50.25
N LYS A 177 -27.58 -58.59 -49.34
CA LYS A 177 -27.44 -57.17 -49.70
C LYS A 177 -26.14 -56.94 -50.47
N ASP A 178 -25.06 -57.59 -50.08
CA ASP A 178 -23.77 -57.47 -50.76
C ASP A 178 -23.74 -58.11 -52.13
N GLU A 179 -24.38 -59.26 -52.30
CA GLU A 179 -24.50 -59.94 -53.59
C GLU A 179 -25.31 -59.10 -54.59
N LEU A 180 -26.44 -58.52 -54.14
CA LEU A 180 -27.22 -57.60 -54.97
C LEU A 180 -26.43 -56.33 -55.32
N ARG A 181 -25.74 -55.74 -54.33
CA ARG A 181 -24.86 -54.57 -54.55
C ARG A 181 -23.75 -54.88 -55.54
N SER A 182 -23.04 -56.00 -55.35
CA SER A 182 -21.93 -56.42 -56.22
C SER A 182 -22.39 -56.63 -57.65
N PHE A 183 -23.57 -57.24 -57.85
CA PHE A 183 -24.15 -57.38 -59.18
C PHE A 183 -24.48 -56.03 -59.84
N LEU A 184 -25.09 -55.09 -59.12
CA LEU A 184 -25.50 -53.78 -59.66
C LEU A 184 -24.30 -52.82 -59.88
N LEU A 185 -23.23 -53.00 -59.11
CA LEU A 185 -21.97 -52.26 -59.25
C LEU A 185 -20.93 -53.00 -60.09
N ASP A 186 -21.28 -54.09 -60.77
CA ASP A 186 -20.36 -54.78 -61.67
C ASP A 186 -19.99 -53.86 -62.86
N PRO A 187 -18.68 -53.62 -63.12
CA PRO A 187 -18.22 -52.76 -64.21
C PRO A 187 -18.83 -53.10 -65.58
N LYS A 188 -19.19 -54.37 -65.83
CA LYS A 188 -19.76 -54.82 -67.12
C LYS A 188 -21.05 -54.09 -67.53
N TRP A 189 -21.79 -53.56 -66.56
CA TRP A 189 -23.05 -52.85 -66.82
C TRP A 189 -22.85 -51.38 -67.20
N HIS A 190 -21.72 -50.80 -66.78
CA HIS A 190 -21.46 -49.37 -66.88
C HIS A 190 -20.50 -49.04 -68.04
N ILE A 191 -19.75 -50.02 -68.54
CA ILE A 191 -18.82 -49.84 -69.67
C ILE A 191 -19.58 -49.91 -70.99
N GLY A 192 -19.62 -48.80 -71.75
CA GLY A 192 -20.09 -48.78 -73.14
C GLY A 192 -21.60 -48.62 -73.35
N HIS A 193 -22.41 -48.59 -72.28
CA HIS A 193 -23.86 -48.45 -72.35
C HIS A 193 -24.37 -47.29 -71.47
N GLN A 194 -25.34 -46.51 -71.97
CA GLN A 194 -26.05 -45.51 -71.17
C GLN A 194 -27.20 -46.19 -70.43
N ILE A 195 -27.05 -46.34 -69.11
CA ILE A 195 -28.15 -46.71 -68.22
C ILE A 195 -29.07 -45.50 -68.10
N GLY A 196 -30.39 -45.70 -68.23
CA GLY A 196 -31.36 -44.61 -68.11
C GLY A 196 -31.44 -44.04 -66.69
N ASP A 197 -31.65 -42.72 -66.59
CA ASP A 197 -31.70 -41.97 -65.32
C ASP A 197 -32.71 -42.52 -64.30
N LEU A 198 -33.83 -43.08 -64.77
CA LEU A 198 -34.85 -43.70 -63.93
C LEU A 198 -34.28 -44.88 -63.14
N TYR A 199 -33.51 -45.76 -63.79
CA TYR A 199 -32.96 -46.96 -63.16
C TYR A 199 -31.83 -46.61 -62.18
N LEU A 200 -31.01 -45.61 -62.52
CA LEU A 200 -30.03 -45.06 -61.59
C LEU A 200 -30.69 -44.46 -60.35
N ARG A 201 -31.83 -43.76 -60.51
CA ARG A 201 -32.61 -43.25 -59.36
C ARG A 201 -33.14 -44.37 -58.49
N ILE A 202 -33.73 -45.42 -59.07
CA ILE A 202 -34.22 -46.59 -58.31
C ILE A 202 -33.07 -47.23 -57.54
N CYS A 203 -31.94 -47.47 -58.21
CA CYS A 203 -30.77 -48.08 -57.59
C CYS A 203 -30.23 -47.24 -56.41
N LYS A 204 -30.18 -45.91 -56.54
CA LYS A 204 -29.78 -45.00 -55.44
C LYS A 204 -30.66 -45.11 -54.19
N HIS A 205 -31.94 -45.45 -54.35
CA HIS A 205 -32.87 -45.64 -53.24
C HIS A 205 -32.84 -47.04 -52.63
N LEU A 206 -32.03 -47.97 -53.16
CA LEU A 206 -31.88 -49.30 -52.59
C LEU A 206 -30.98 -49.26 -51.34
N PRO A 207 -31.43 -49.77 -50.20
CA PRO A 207 -30.68 -49.78 -48.95
C PRO A 207 -29.72 -50.99 -48.88
N ILE A 208 -28.86 -51.08 -49.89
CA ILE A 208 -27.90 -52.18 -50.08
C ILE A 208 -26.45 -51.71 -49.96
N TYR A 209 -26.22 -50.40 -49.80
CA TYR A 209 -24.88 -49.83 -49.75
C TYR A 209 -24.35 -49.84 -48.33
N ARG A 210 -23.16 -50.42 -48.16
CA ARG A 210 -22.44 -50.41 -46.89
C ARG A 210 -22.03 -48.98 -46.54
N VAL A 211 -22.34 -48.55 -45.32
CA VAL A 211 -21.92 -47.26 -44.76
C VAL A 211 -21.17 -47.49 -43.44
N TYR A 212 -20.36 -46.52 -43.04
CA TYR A 212 -19.72 -46.58 -41.72
C TYR A 212 -20.78 -46.44 -40.63
N GLY A 213 -20.70 -47.25 -39.58
CA GLY A 213 -21.67 -47.24 -38.48
C GLY A 213 -21.58 -45.98 -37.60
N GLU A 214 -22.54 -45.79 -36.71
CA GLU A 214 -22.39 -44.83 -35.61
C GLU A 214 -21.19 -45.24 -34.73
N ILE A 215 -20.45 -44.24 -34.28
CA ILE A 215 -19.17 -44.36 -33.56
C ILE A 215 -19.22 -45.51 -32.54
N CYS A 216 -18.30 -46.49 -32.69
CA CYS A 216 -18.14 -47.74 -31.91
C CYS A 216 -18.91 -48.99 -32.37
N ALA A 217 -19.71 -48.98 -33.44
CA ALA A 217 -20.20 -50.22 -34.04
C ALA A 217 -19.10 -50.87 -34.91
N GLN A 218 -18.69 -52.11 -34.58
CA GLN A 218 -17.72 -52.87 -35.39
C GLN A 218 -18.33 -53.47 -36.66
N GLU A 219 -19.65 -53.37 -36.84
CA GLU A 219 -20.37 -53.93 -37.98
C GLU A 219 -20.80 -52.81 -38.95
N PRO A 220 -20.62 -53.01 -40.28
CA PRO A 220 -21.07 -52.06 -41.29
C PRO A 220 -22.59 -52.00 -41.32
N ASP A 221 -23.13 -50.78 -41.39
CA ASP A 221 -24.57 -50.56 -41.55
C ASP A 221 -24.93 -50.44 -43.04
N TYR A 222 -26.22 -50.55 -43.38
CA TYR A 222 -26.72 -50.50 -44.75
C TYR A 222 -27.69 -49.34 -44.94
N SER A 223 -27.46 -48.53 -45.97
CA SER A 223 -28.27 -47.34 -46.26
C SER A 223 -28.51 -47.19 -47.75
N ASP A 224 -29.52 -46.40 -48.11
CA ASP A 224 -29.64 -45.84 -49.46
C ASP A 224 -28.63 -44.69 -49.66
N LEU A 225 -28.45 -44.25 -50.92
CA LEU A 225 -27.49 -43.20 -51.30
C LEU A 225 -28.02 -41.77 -51.21
N VAL A 226 -29.32 -41.58 -50.94
CA VAL A 226 -30.04 -40.32 -51.08
C VAL A 226 -30.38 -39.71 -49.72
N ASN A 227 -30.77 -40.52 -48.74
CA ASN A 227 -31.35 -40.09 -47.47
C ASN A 227 -30.62 -40.70 -46.26
N PRO A 228 -29.71 -39.97 -45.59
CA PRO A 228 -29.14 -38.68 -46.00
C PRO A 228 -28.15 -38.84 -47.17
N PRO A 229 -27.77 -37.73 -47.86
CA PRO A 229 -26.80 -37.76 -48.94
C PRO A 229 -25.50 -38.44 -48.52
N LYS A 230 -25.03 -39.38 -49.33
CA LYS A 230 -23.79 -40.13 -49.07
C LYS A 230 -22.62 -39.57 -49.85
N TYR A 231 -21.43 -39.77 -49.31
CA TYR A 231 -20.17 -39.35 -49.91
C TYR A 231 -19.18 -40.51 -49.91
N LEU A 232 -18.23 -40.47 -50.87
CA LEU A 232 -17.03 -41.27 -50.74
C LEU A 232 -16.12 -40.62 -49.67
N PRO A 233 -15.48 -41.40 -48.78
CA PRO A 233 -14.63 -40.84 -47.73
C PRO A 233 -13.42 -40.11 -48.33
N PRO A 234 -12.94 -39.02 -47.72
CA PRO A 234 -11.66 -38.43 -48.13
C PRO A 234 -10.52 -39.46 -47.99
N LEU A 235 -9.48 -39.33 -48.83
CA LEU A 235 -8.31 -40.21 -48.73
C LEU A 235 -7.51 -39.92 -47.45
N ASP A 236 -6.91 -40.94 -46.84
CA ASP A 236 -5.99 -40.82 -45.69
C ASP A 236 -6.60 -40.18 -44.42
N VAL A 237 -7.90 -40.38 -44.16
CA VAL A 237 -8.53 -39.95 -42.89
C VAL A 237 -8.76 -41.14 -41.96
N PRO A 238 -8.67 -40.95 -40.62
CA PRO A 238 -8.95 -42.03 -39.68
C PRO A 238 -10.38 -42.55 -39.79
N ALA A 239 -10.54 -43.87 -39.91
CA ALA A 239 -11.85 -44.52 -40.04
C ALA A 239 -12.78 -44.28 -38.83
N CYS A 240 -12.23 -43.99 -37.65
CA CYS A 240 -12.99 -43.69 -36.45
C CYS A 240 -13.76 -42.36 -36.51
N LEU A 241 -13.47 -41.50 -37.50
CA LEU A 241 -14.17 -40.23 -37.72
C LEU A 241 -15.24 -40.31 -38.82
N LEU A 242 -15.36 -41.46 -39.51
CA LEU A 242 -16.33 -41.67 -40.57
C LEU A 242 -17.63 -42.20 -39.97
N GLY A 243 -18.76 -41.54 -40.27
CA GLY A 243 -20.10 -42.00 -39.90
C GLY A 243 -20.94 -42.48 -41.08
N CYS A 244 -22.24 -42.63 -40.84
CA CYS A 244 -23.22 -43.17 -41.79
C CYS A 244 -23.37 -42.38 -43.09
N GLU A 245 -22.82 -41.16 -43.16
CA GLU A 245 -22.73 -40.33 -44.36
C GLU A 245 -21.67 -40.82 -45.37
N PHE A 246 -20.76 -41.71 -44.96
CA PHE A 246 -19.71 -42.24 -45.83
C PHE A 246 -19.96 -43.68 -46.26
N ILE A 247 -19.70 -43.95 -47.54
CA ILE A 247 -19.81 -45.30 -48.13
C ILE A 247 -18.54 -46.10 -47.82
N LEU A 248 -18.72 -47.36 -47.41
CA LEU A 248 -17.67 -48.34 -47.22
C LEU A 248 -17.53 -49.22 -48.47
N SER A 249 -16.70 -48.79 -49.42
CA SER A 249 -16.41 -49.54 -50.64
C SER A 249 -15.44 -50.69 -50.40
N CYS A 250 -15.67 -51.83 -51.05
CA CYS A 250 -14.88 -53.06 -50.87
C CYS A 250 -13.86 -53.28 -52.00
N GLN A 251 -14.04 -52.62 -53.15
CA GLN A 251 -13.18 -52.75 -54.33
C GLN A 251 -12.95 -51.38 -54.96
N GLY A 252 -11.73 -51.13 -55.48
CA GLY A 252 -11.38 -49.83 -56.07
C GLY A 252 -12.25 -49.43 -57.28
N SER A 253 -12.80 -50.40 -58.01
CA SER A 253 -13.72 -50.14 -59.12
C SER A 253 -15.11 -49.66 -58.69
N GLU A 254 -15.53 -49.91 -57.45
CA GLU A 254 -16.83 -49.45 -56.93
C GLU A 254 -16.85 -47.93 -56.77
N ASP A 255 -15.76 -47.34 -56.26
CA ASP A 255 -15.61 -45.88 -56.08
C ASP A 255 -15.75 -45.14 -57.42
N ASP A 256 -15.11 -45.66 -58.47
CA ASP A 256 -15.16 -45.08 -59.81
C ASP A 256 -16.58 -45.13 -60.39
N ILE A 257 -17.30 -46.24 -60.15
CA ILE A 257 -18.68 -46.39 -60.64
C ILE A 257 -19.62 -45.45 -59.90
N LEU A 258 -19.52 -45.40 -58.56
CA LEU A 258 -20.34 -44.53 -57.71
C LEU A 258 -20.11 -43.05 -58.03
N SER A 259 -18.85 -42.66 -58.26
CA SER A 259 -18.51 -41.29 -58.64
C SER A 259 -19.00 -40.94 -60.05
N ARG A 260 -18.67 -41.77 -61.05
CA ARG A 260 -18.90 -41.44 -62.47
C ARG A 260 -20.35 -41.60 -62.93
N TYR A 261 -21.07 -42.61 -62.45
CA TYR A 261 -22.42 -42.93 -62.91
C TYR A 261 -23.50 -42.59 -61.88
N TYR A 262 -23.22 -42.78 -60.58
CA TYR A 262 -24.17 -42.44 -59.51
C TYR A 262 -24.01 -40.99 -59.03
N GLY A 263 -22.97 -40.26 -59.43
CA GLY A 263 -22.75 -38.87 -59.04
C GLY A 263 -22.46 -38.70 -57.54
N ILE A 264 -21.92 -39.73 -56.90
CA ILE A 264 -21.50 -39.67 -55.51
C ILE A 264 -20.11 -39.04 -55.45
N GLU A 265 -20.05 -37.80 -54.99
CA GLU A 265 -18.79 -37.08 -54.89
C GLU A 265 -17.96 -37.56 -53.70
N ARG A 266 -16.63 -37.53 -53.86
CA ARG A 266 -15.71 -37.68 -52.73
C ARG A 266 -15.69 -36.40 -51.92
N MET A 267 -15.92 -36.52 -50.62
CA MET A 267 -15.91 -35.35 -49.74
C MET A 267 -14.50 -34.75 -49.70
N ARG A 268 -14.42 -33.43 -49.87
CA ARG A 268 -13.15 -32.69 -49.72
C ARG A 268 -12.69 -32.72 -48.26
N LYS A 269 -11.37 -32.76 -48.04
CA LYS A 269 -10.80 -32.86 -46.68
C LYS A 269 -11.19 -31.66 -45.81
N SER A 270 -11.22 -30.45 -46.38
CA SER A 270 -11.64 -29.23 -45.66
C SER A 270 -13.07 -29.32 -45.11
N ASN A 271 -14.04 -29.74 -45.92
CA ASN A 271 -15.43 -29.92 -45.49
C ASN A 271 -15.58 -31.06 -44.49
N PHE A 272 -14.84 -32.15 -44.69
CA PHE A 272 -14.82 -33.29 -43.77
C PHE A 272 -14.38 -32.87 -42.36
N TYR A 273 -13.23 -32.19 -42.25
CA TYR A 273 -12.71 -31.76 -40.95
C TYR A 273 -13.65 -30.76 -40.27
N ARG A 274 -14.28 -29.85 -41.02
CA ARG A 274 -15.26 -28.91 -40.47
C ARG A 274 -16.44 -29.62 -39.81
N GLN A 275 -17.05 -30.57 -40.51
CA GLN A 275 -18.26 -31.25 -40.03
C GLN A 275 -17.96 -32.28 -38.94
N ASN A 276 -16.90 -33.08 -39.12
CA ASN A 276 -16.64 -34.27 -38.30
C ASN A 276 -15.59 -34.07 -37.21
N VAL A 277 -14.78 -33.01 -37.30
CA VAL A 277 -13.75 -32.69 -36.30
C VAL A 277 -14.04 -31.39 -35.59
N PHE A 278 -14.05 -30.25 -36.29
CA PHE A 278 -14.11 -28.92 -35.67
C PHE A 278 -15.38 -28.70 -34.85
N ASN A 279 -16.54 -29.06 -35.39
CA ASN A 279 -17.83 -28.96 -34.69
C ASN A 279 -17.96 -29.92 -33.49
N ARG A 280 -17.02 -30.86 -33.32
CA ARG A 280 -17.08 -31.94 -32.32
C ARG A 280 -15.84 -32.01 -31.44
N ILE A 281 -14.97 -31.00 -31.46
CA ILE A 281 -13.69 -30.99 -30.77
C ILE A 281 -13.79 -31.30 -29.26
N GLU A 282 -14.84 -30.81 -28.60
CA GLU A 282 -15.05 -31.03 -27.17
C GLU A 282 -15.58 -32.44 -26.85
N VAL A 283 -16.23 -33.09 -27.82
CA VAL A 283 -16.87 -34.40 -27.66
C VAL A 283 -15.91 -35.54 -28.04
N LEU A 284 -14.93 -35.26 -28.90
CA LEU A 284 -13.92 -36.24 -29.32
C LEU A 284 -12.99 -36.63 -28.17
N LYS A 285 -12.62 -37.92 -28.13
CA LYS A 285 -11.61 -38.41 -27.17
C LYS A 285 -10.28 -37.66 -27.37
N PRO A 286 -9.62 -37.18 -26.30
CA PRO A 286 -8.41 -36.37 -26.39
C PRO A 286 -7.32 -36.97 -27.28
N GLU A 287 -7.10 -38.29 -27.20
CA GLU A 287 -6.06 -38.98 -27.96
C GLU A 287 -6.32 -38.90 -29.48
N ILE A 288 -7.57 -39.10 -29.89
CA ILE A 288 -7.98 -39.04 -31.29
C ILE A 288 -7.99 -37.59 -31.78
N ARG A 289 -8.55 -36.68 -30.98
CA ARG A 289 -8.59 -35.25 -31.28
C ARG A 289 -7.20 -34.70 -31.53
N ASP A 290 -6.27 -34.94 -30.62
CA ASP A 290 -4.93 -34.37 -30.69
C ASP A 290 -4.14 -34.94 -31.87
N GLN A 291 -4.24 -36.26 -32.11
CA GLN A 291 -3.63 -36.91 -33.27
C GLN A 291 -4.14 -36.34 -34.60
N VAL A 292 -5.45 -36.15 -34.72
CA VAL A 292 -6.10 -35.61 -35.92
C VAL A 292 -5.72 -34.15 -36.12
N MET A 293 -5.77 -33.33 -35.07
CA MET A 293 -5.38 -31.92 -35.16
C MET A 293 -3.92 -31.74 -35.54
N VAL A 294 -3.00 -32.58 -35.03
CA VAL A 294 -1.60 -32.59 -35.47
C VAL A 294 -1.49 -32.93 -36.95
N SER A 295 -2.24 -33.93 -37.44
CA SER A 295 -2.27 -34.28 -38.88
C SER A 295 -2.83 -33.16 -39.75
N ILE A 296 -3.86 -32.45 -39.28
CA ILE A 296 -4.43 -31.27 -39.95
C ILE A 296 -3.39 -30.16 -40.05
N LEU A 297 -2.65 -29.89 -38.96
CA LEU A 297 -1.59 -28.86 -38.96
C LEU A 297 -0.45 -29.22 -39.91
N GLN A 298 -0.01 -30.48 -39.96
CA GLN A 298 1.04 -30.94 -40.88
C GLN A 298 0.65 -30.78 -42.35
N ASN A 299 -0.63 -30.96 -42.68
CA ASN A 299 -1.17 -30.84 -44.04
C ASN A 299 -1.86 -29.49 -44.31
N LEU A 300 -1.74 -28.53 -43.39
CA LEU A 300 -2.46 -27.26 -43.45
C LEU A 300 -2.20 -26.48 -44.76
N PRO A 301 -0.96 -26.40 -45.30
CA PRO A 301 -0.72 -25.70 -46.56
C PRO A 301 -1.52 -26.28 -47.72
N GLN A 302 -1.61 -27.60 -47.83
CA GLN A 302 -2.38 -28.29 -48.87
C GLN A 302 -3.88 -28.08 -48.68
N LEU A 303 -4.38 -28.19 -47.44
CA LEU A 303 -5.78 -27.95 -47.10
C LEU A 303 -6.20 -26.49 -47.39
N CYS A 304 -5.31 -25.53 -47.20
CA CYS A 304 -5.56 -24.12 -47.55
C CYS A 304 -5.61 -23.86 -49.06
N MET A 305 -5.00 -24.72 -49.89
CA MET A 305 -5.16 -24.66 -51.34
C MET A 305 -6.57 -25.12 -51.76
N GLU A 306 -7.15 -26.08 -51.03
CA GLU A 306 -8.53 -26.55 -51.23
C GLU A 306 -9.56 -25.53 -50.73
N ASP A 307 -9.33 -24.94 -49.55
CA ASP A 307 -10.21 -23.95 -48.91
C ASP A 307 -9.40 -22.88 -48.16
N ARG A 308 -9.41 -21.65 -48.68
CA ARG A 308 -8.64 -20.52 -48.12
C ARG A 308 -9.14 -20.07 -46.74
N PHE A 309 -10.42 -20.32 -46.42
CA PHE A 309 -11.02 -19.87 -45.16
C PHE A 309 -10.70 -20.80 -43.98
N LEU A 310 -10.20 -22.01 -44.25
CA LEU A 310 -9.87 -23.00 -43.23
C LEU A 310 -8.86 -22.46 -42.19
N ARG A 311 -7.91 -21.62 -42.65
CA ARG A 311 -6.92 -20.99 -41.78
C ARG A 311 -7.58 -20.04 -40.78
N GLU A 312 -8.50 -19.19 -41.22
CA GLU A 312 -9.21 -18.23 -40.36
C GLU A 312 -10.11 -18.93 -39.34
N GLU A 313 -10.70 -20.06 -39.73
CA GLU A 313 -11.50 -20.91 -38.85
C GLU A 313 -10.63 -21.53 -37.74
N LEU A 314 -9.48 -22.11 -38.10
CA LEU A 314 -8.53 -22.68 -37.14
C LEU A 314 -7.90 -21.64 -36.20
N GLN A 315 -7.72 -20.40 -36.65
CA GLN A 315 -7.23 -19.30 -35.79
C GLN A 315 -8.17 -19.00 -34.62
N ASN A 316 -9.48 -19.19 -34.82
CA ASN A 316 -10.50 -18.88 -33.84
C ASN A 316 -10.97 -20.10 -33.03
N LEU A 317 -10.56 -21.30 -33.43
CA LEU A 317 -10.96 -22.56 -32.83
C LEU A 317 -10.11 -22.89 -31.58
N GLU A 318 -10.76 -23.32 -30.50
CA GLU A 318 -10.11 -23.78 -29.27
C GLU A 318 -9.79 -25.26 -29.39
N PHE A 319 -8.62 -25.58 -29.95
CA PHE A 319 -8.24 -26.97 -30.25
C PHE A 319 -6.88 -27.38 -29.69
N VAL A 320 -6.05 -26.43 -29.25
CA VAL A 320 -4.71 -26.71 -28.75
C VAL A 320 -4.79 -26.97 -27.25
N PRO A 321 -4.54 -28.20 -26.76
CA PRO A 321 -4.48 -28.48 -25.34
C PRO A 321 -3.26 -27.79 -24.70
N THR A 322 -3.40 -27.33 -23.46
CA THR A 322 -2.28 -26.86 -22.63
C THR A 322 -1.76 -28.00 -21.74
N VAL A 323 -0.66 -27.76 -21.02
CA VAL A 323 -0.06 -28.74 -20.11
C VAL A 323 -1.04 -29.22 -19.03
N ASN A 324 -1.94 -28.36 -18.52
CA ASN A 324 -2.93 -28.75 -17.50
C ASN A 324 -4.28 -29.21 -18.10
N GLY A 325 -4.39 -29.34 -19.43
CA GLY A 325 -5.55 -29.92 -20.10
C GLY A 325 -6.56 -29.00 -20.79
N PRO A 326 -6.76 -27.70 -20.46
CA PRO A 326 -7.74 -26.89 -21.17
C PRO A 326 -7.37 -26.67 -22.65
N LEU A 327 -8.38 -26.62 -23.50
CA LEU A 327 -8.23 -26.27 -24.91
C LEU A 327 -8.19 -24.75 -25.07
N LYS A 328 -7.25 -24.25 -25.87
CA LYS A 328 -7.11 -22.82 -26.17
C LYS A 328 -6.91 -22.58 -27.66
N ARG A 329 -7.17 -21.34 -28.06
CA ARG A 329 -6.87 -20.83 -29.41
C ARG A 329 -5.37 -20.62 -29.56
N PRO A 330 -4.80 -20.83 -30.75
CA PRO A 330 -3.39 -20.53 -31.01
C PRO A 330 -3.00 -19.09 -30.62
N SER A 331 -3.89 -18.12 -30.85
CA SER A 331 -3.65 -16.69 -30.61
C SER A 331 -3.53 -16.26 -29.14
N VAL A 332 -3.89 -17.13 -28.21
CA VAL A 332 -3.77 -16.91 -26.75
C VAL A 332 -2.52 -17.59 -26.18
N LEU A 333 -1.92 -18.50 -26.95
CA LEU A 333 -0.75 -19.27 -26.53
C LEU A 333 0.56 -18.59 -26.98
N TYR A 334 1.64 -18.95 -26.29
CA TYR A 334 3.00 -18.48 -26.55
C TYR A 334 3.88 -19.58 -27.12
N ASP A 335 4.85 -19.19 -27.94
CA ASP A 335 5.83 -20.11 -28.51
C ASP A 335 6.84 -20.54 -27.43
N PRO A 336 6.91 -21.83 -27.05
CA PRO A 336 7.83 -22.32 -26.03
C PRO A 336 9.30 -22.26 -26.46
N ARG A 337 9.60 -22.06 -27.75
CA ARG A 337 10.99 -21.88 -28.24
C ARG A 337 11.59 -20.53 -27.85
N ASN A 338 10.76 -19.56 -27.46
CA ASN A 338 11.25 -18.28 -26.96
C ASN A 338 11.57 -18.39 -25.46
N GLU A 339 12.88 -18.43 -25.16
CA GLU A 339 13.38 -18.54 -23.78
C GLU A 339 12.87 -17.44 -22.85
N GLU A 340 12.71 -16.20 -23.34
CA GLU A 340 12.19 -15.09 -22.52
C GLU A 340 10.72 -15.32 -22.11
N LEU A 341 9.89 -15.76 -23.06
CA LEU A 341 8.47 -16.06 -22.80
C LEU A 341 8.33 -17.26 -21.86
N TYR A 342 9.09 -18.32 -22.15
CA TYR A 342 9.10 -19.53 -21.33
C TYR A 342 9.54 -19.22 -19.89
N ALA A 343 10.62 -18.44 -19.72
CA ALA A 343 11.09 -18.02 -18.41
C ALA A 343 10.03 -17.20 -17.65
N LEU A 344 9.25 -16.33 -18.30
CA LEU A 344 8.24 -15.49 -17.65
C LEU A 344 6.93 -16.21 -17.29
N LEU A 345 6.54 -17.22 -18.06
CA LEU A 345 5.24 -17.88 -17.96
C LEU A 345 5.32 -19.38 -17.68
N GLU A 346 6.48 -19.90 -17.30
CA GLU A 346 6.68 -21.30 -16.88
C GLU A 346 5.56 -21.81 -15.97
N ASP A 347 5.14 -23.07 -16.19
CA ASP A 347 4.03 -23.75 -15.49
C ASP A 347 2.64 -23.12 -15.65
N SER A 348 2.46 -22.21 -16.60
CA SER A 348 1.14 -21.67 -16.92
C SER A 348 0.47 -22.43 -18.07
N ASP A 349 -0.86 -22.34 -18.12
CA ASP A 349 -1.68 -22.79 -19.25
C ASP A 349 -1.53 -21.91 -20.50
N CYS A 350 -0.37 -21.30 -20.70
CA CYS A 350 -0.12 -20.37 -21.79
C CYS A 350 0.74 -20.98 -22.90
N PHE A 351 1.18 -22.24 -22.75
CA PHE A 351 1.94 -22.97 -23.76
C PHE A 351 1.17 -24.18 -24.31
N PRO A 352 1.41 -24.56 -25.59
CA PRO A 352 0.89 -25.80 -26.15
C PRO A 352 1.36 -27.03 -25.35
N GLY A 353 0.50 -28.03 -25.22
CA GLY A 353 0.80 -29.33 -24.61
C GLY A 353 1.84 -30.10 -25.43
N SER A 354 2.46 -31.12 -24.81
CA SER A 354 3.63 -31.83 -25.35
C SER A 354 3.46 -32.36 -26.78
N GLY A 355 2.26 -32.85 -27.14
CA GLY A 355 1.95 -33.31 -28.50
C GLY A 355 2.00 -32.22 -29.59
N PHE A 356 1.94 -30.95 -29.21
CA PHE A 356 1.91 -29.79 -30.11
C PHE A 356 3.23 -28.99 -30.10
N GLN A 357 4.25 -29.44 -29.36
CA GLN A 357 5.54 -28.74 -29.23
C GLN A 357 6.58 -29.12 -30.30
N GLY A 358 6.24 -29.98 -31.26
CA GLY A 358 7.13 -30.30 -32.38
C GLY A 358 7.39 -29.07 -33.26
N SER A 359 8.64 -28.82 -33.69
CA SER A 359 9.01 -27.59 -34.42
C SER A 359 8.12 -27.30 -35.63
N ALA A 360 7.82 -28.30 -36.46
CA ALA A 360 6.96 -28.14 -37.63
C ALA A 360 5.52 -27.74 -37.26
N ILE A 361 5.02 -28.21 -36.11
CA ILE A 361 3.69 -27.87 -35.60
C ILE A 361 3.67 -26.44 -35.06
N LEU A 362 4.71 -26.05 -34.31
CA LEU A 362 4.86 -24.68 -33.81
C LEU A 362 4.94 -23.66 -34.95
N ASP A 363 5.62 -23.98 -36.06
CA ASP A 363 5.67 -23.12 -37.25
C ASP A 363 4.27 -22.91 -37.86
N MET A 364 3.45 -23.96 -37.89
CA MET A 364 2.05 -23.87 -38.36
C MET A 364 1.18 -23.07 -37.38
N LEU A 365 1.33 -23.30 -36.07
CA LEU A 365 0.63 -22.54 -35.02
C LEU A 365 1.03 -21.07 -35.03
N GLN A 366 2.29 -20.73 -35.31
CA GLN A 366 2.74 -19.36 -35.54
C GLN A 366 2.00 -18.72 -36.72
N GLY A 367 1.79 -19.48 -37.81
CA GLY A 367 0.91 -19.07 -38.91
C GLY A 367 -0.56 -18.87 -38.49
N LEU A 368 -1.00 -19.49 -37.40
CA LEU A 368 -2.34 -19.35 -36.82
C LEU A 368 -2.41 -18.31 -35.66
N GLY A 369 -1.32 -17.58 -35.41
CA GLY A 369 -1.30 -16.48 -34.44
C GLY A 369 -0.64 -16.78 -33.10
N LEU A 370 0.08 -17.91 -32.96
CA LEU A 370 0.91 -18.19 -31.78
C LEU A 370 1.85 -17.01 -31.49
N ARG A 371 1.83 -16.52 -30.25
CA ARG A 371 2.58 -15.32 -29.85
C ARG A 371 4.06 -15.64 -29.69
N THR A 372 4.90 -14.90 -30.40
CA THR A 372 6.36 -15.09 -30.38
C THR A 372 7.12 -13.96 -29.68
N THR A 373 6.43 -12.89 -29.30
CA THR A 373 7.03 -11.72 -28.64
C THR A 373 6.37 -11.46 -27.28
N VAL A 374 7.16 -10.90 -26.37
CA VAL A 374 6.65 -10.45 -25.06
C VAL A 374 5.87 -9.15 -25.26
N SER A 375 4.58 -9.15 -24.92
CA SER A 375 3.72 -7.96 -24.91
C SER A 375 3.50 -7.46 -23.47
N PRO A 376 3.01 -6.21 -23.28
CA PRO A 376 2.63 -5.72 -21.95
C PRO A 376 1.64 -6.64 -21.23
N GLU A 377 0.72 -7.27 -21.96
CA GLU A 377 -0.25 -8.23 -21.42
C GLU A 377 0.45 -9.49 -20.88
N THR A 378 1.48 -10.00 -21.57
CA THR A 378 2.30 -11.12 -21.10
C THR A 378 2.94 -10.82 -19.74
N ILE A 379 3.48 -9.60 -19.58
CA ILE A 379 4.11 -9.16 -18.34
C ILE A 379 3.08 -9.07 -17.21
N LEU A 380 1.89 -8.52 -17.48
CA LEU A 380 0.80 -8.48 -16.50
C LEU A 380 0.30 -9.88 -16.13
N GLU A 381 0.24 -10.81 -17.08
CA GLU A 381 -0.12 -12.20 -16.82
C GLU A 381 0.92 -12.90 -15.95
N SER A 382 2.22 -12.69 -16.21
CA SER A 382 3.32 -13.15 -15.36
C SER A 382 3.21 -12.56 -13.95
N ALA A 383 2.95 -11.26 -13.81
CA ALA A 383 2.76 -10.62 -12.51
C ALA A 383 1.57 -11.21 -11.72
N ARG A 384 0.44 -11.45 -12.40
CA ARG A 384 -0.75 -12.08 -11.78
C ARG A 384 -0.50 -13.54 -11.39
N LEU A 385 0.32 -14.27 -12.15
CA LEU A 385 0.75 -15.61 -11.77
C LEU A 385 1.55 -15.59 -10.47
N VAL A 386 2.49 -14.64 -10.33
CA VAL A 386 3.25 -14.45 -9.08
C VAL A 386 2.33 -14.13 -7.90
N GLU A 387 1.36 -13.24 -8.08
CA GLU A 387 0.38 -12.88 -7.05
C GLU A 387 -0.49 -14.08 -6.63
N ARG A 388 -0.92 -14.93 -7.58
CA ARG A 388 -1.63 -16.19 -7.25
C ARG A 388 -0.74 -17.15 -6.46
N LEU A 389 0.52 -17.29 -6.86
CA LEU A 389 1.49 -18.15 -6.19
C LEU A 389 1.78 -17.67 -4.76
N MET A 390 1.73 -16.36 -4.48
CA MET A 390 1.90 -15.82 -3.13
C MET A 390 0.97 -16.48 -2.10
N HIS A 391 -0.20 -16.96 -2.52
CA HIS A 391 -1.15 -17.64 -1.64
C HIS A 391 -0.97 -19.15 -1.55
N MET A 392 -0.20 -19.76 -2.47
CA MET A 392 -0.03 -21.21 -2.57
C MET A 392 1.38 -21.68 -2.18
N ASP A 393 2.40 -20.97 -2.68
CA ASP A 393 3.83 -21.29 -2.51
C ASP A 393 4.65 -20.00 -2.52
N LEU A 394 5.08 -19.58 -1.33
CA LEU A 394 5.81 -18.32 -1.11
C LEU A 394 7.21 -18.32 -1.74
N GLU A 395 7.90 -19.45 -1.76
CA GLU A 395 9.24 -19.60 -2.35
C GLU A 395 9.15 -19.54 -3.88
N LYS A 396 8.14 -20.22 -4.45
CA LYS A 396 7.87 -20.15 -5.89
C LYS A 396 7.43 -18.74 -6.29
N ALA A 397 6.56 -18.08 -5.52
CA ALA A 397 6.19 -16.68 -5.80
C ALA A 397 7.42 -15.76 -5.82
N HIS A 398 8.31 -15.90 -4.83
CA HIS A 398 9.53 -15.10 -4.75
C HIS A 398 10.47 -15.32 -5.94
N SER A 399 10.76 -16.59 -6.28
CA SER A 399 11.65 -16.93 -7.39
C SER A 399 11.10 -16.45 -8.73
N ARG A 400 9.79 -16.63 -8.98
CA ARG A 400 9.11 -16.14 -10.20
C ARG A 400 9.07 -14.60 -10.25
N GLY A 401 8.86 -13.94 -9.10
CA GLY A 401 8.96 -12.48 -8.97
C GLY A 401 10.35 -11.94 -9.32
N LYS A 402 11.42 -12.65 -8.92
CA LYS A 402 12.80 -12.32 -9.33
C LYS A 402 13.04 -12.44 -10.82
N VAL A 403 12.53 -13.50 -11.46
CA VAL A 403 12.63 -13.66 -12.92
C VAL A 403 11.95 -12.50 -13.66
N LEU A 404 10.72 -12.14 -13.25
CA LEU A 404 9.99 -11.01 -13.81
C LEU A 404 10.74 -9.68 -13.59
N PHE A 405 11.29 -9.47 -12.39
CA PHE A 405 12.10 -8.30 -12.07
C PHE A 405 13.34 -8.20 -12.97
N SER A 406 14.15 -9.25 -13.06
CA SER A 406 15.35 -9.28 -13.91
C SER A 406 15.04 -9.07 -15.38
N PHE A 407 13.91 -9.58 -15.87
CA PHE A 407 13.46 -9.32 -17.24
C PHE A 407 13.12 -7.84 -17.46
N LEU A 408 12.37 -7.23 -16.53
CA LEU A 408 12.00 -5.82 -16.60
C LEU A 408 13.20 -4.88 -16.45
N GLU A 409 14.18 -5.25 -15.62
CA GLU A 409 15.44 -4.54 -15.44
C GLU A 409 16.12 -4.22 -16.78
N VAL A 410 16.18 -5.23 -17.66
CA VAL A 410 16.81 -5.14 -18.99
C VAL A 410 15.87 -4.52 -20.03
N ASN A 411 14.57 -4.80 -19.94
CA ASN A 411 13.64 -4.52 -21.04
C ASN A 411 12.70 -3.32 -20.85
N ALA A 412 12.63 -2.71 -19.65
CA ALA A 412 11.68 -1.64 -19.34
C ALA A 412 11.66 -0.47 -20.35
N VAL A 413 12.83 -0.16 -20.94
CA VAL A 413 12.99 0.89 -21.97
C VAL A 413 12.12 0.64 -23.21
N LYS A 414 11.80 -0.62 -23.53
CA LYS A 414 10.95 -1.00 -24.67
C LYS A 414 9.50 -0.53 -24.52
N TRP A 415 9.04 -0.27 -23.28
CA TRP A 415 7.65 0.05 -22.95
C TRP A 415 7.47 1.44 -22.34
N LEU A 416 8.34 2.39 -22.69
CA LEU A 416 8.22 3.77 -22.29
C LEU A 416 7.02 4.46 -22.98
N PRO A 417 6.14 5.16 -22.25
CA PRO A 417 5.19 6.09 -22.86
C PRO A 417 5.97 7.23 -23.54
N ASP A 418 5.54 7.69 -24.73
CA ASP A 418 6.15 8.87 -25.36
C ASP A 418 5.99 10.08 -24.42
N GLN A 419 7.12 10.66 -24.03
CA GLN A 419 7.15 11.89 -23.24
C GLN A 419 6.77 13.08 -24.13
N SER A 420 5.53 13.53 -24.06
CA SER A 420 5.14 14.85 -24.57
C SER A 420 5.37 15.91 -23.48
N ASN A 421 6.52 16.58 -23.53
CA ASN A 421 6.93 17.85 -22.88
C ASN A 421 6.70 17.96 -21.35
N GLU A 422 7.63 18.39 -20.52
CA GLU A 422 8.34 19.69 -20.45
C GLU A 422 9.58 19.47 -19.56
N ASP A 423 10.65 20.25 -19.78
CA ASP A 423 11.94 20.22 -19.05
C ASP A 423 12.86 19.00 -19.26
N ASP A 424 13.60 18.95 -20.38
CA ASP A 424 15.03 18.61 -20.32
C ASP A 424 15.81 18.84 -21.63
N GLY A 425 17.12 19.04 -21.48
CA GLY A 425 18.05 19.67 -22.41
C GLY A 425 18.17 19.13 -23.85
N ALA A 426 18.75 20.00 -24.70
CA ALA A 426 18.79 19.94 -26.16
C ALA A 426 19.40 18.67 -26.82
N ILE A 427 19.99 17.75 -26.05
CA ILE A 427 20.78 16.63 -26.59
C ILE A 427 19.90 15.40 -26.90
N ASN A 428 18.75 15.23 -26.23
CA ASN A 428 17.84 14.09 -26.47
C ASN A 428 16.88 14.26 -27.68
N ARG A 429 16.90 15.42 -28.36
CA ARG A 429 16.01 15.70 -29.52
C ARG A 429 16.37 14.97 -30.81
N ILE A 430 17.60 14.51 -30.95
CA ILE A 430 18.08 13.94 -32.22
C ILE A 430 17.73 12.44 -32.31
N PHE A 431 17.75 11.71 -31.20
CA PHE A 431 17.41 10.29 -31.18
C PHE A 431 15.90 10.01 -31.20
N SER A 432 15.07 10.93 -30.71
CA SER A 432 13.61 10.75 -30.59
C SER A 432 12.84 10.98 -31.91
N ARG A 433 13.34 11.83 -32.82
CA ARG A 433 12.63 12.20 -34.06
C ARG A 433 12.60 11.10 -35.13
N ALA A 434 13.54 10.15 -35.11
CA ALA A 434 13.57 9.07 -36.10
C ALA A 434 12.58 7.93 -35.79
N ALA A 435 12.20 7.74 -34.52
CA ALA A 435 11.36 6.62 -34.08
C ALA A 435 9.86 6.97 -33.90
N THR A 436 9.52 8.26 -33.82
CA THR A 436 8.19 8.74 -33.39
C THR A 436 7.26 9.18 -34.53
N ALA A 437 7.73 9.24 -35.78
CA ALA A 437 6.94 9.76 -36.90
C ALA A 437 5.75 8.87 -37.34
N PHE A 438 5.65 7.63 -36.85
CA PHE A 438 4.66 6.65 -37.32
C PHE A 438 3.91 5.87 -36.23
N ARG A 439 3.90 6.31 -34.96
CA ARG A 439 3.18 5.61 -33.89
C ARG A 439 1.76 6.19 -33.63
N PRO A 440 0.71 5.36 -33.63
CA PRO A 440 -0.67 5.81 -33.36
C PRO A 440 -0.87 6.21 -31.89
N ARG A 441 -1.56 7.33 -31.65
CA ARG A 441 -1.86 7.90 -30.31
C ARG A 441 -2.53 6.94 -29.31
N ASN A 442 -3.15 5.85 -29.77
CA ASN A 442 -3.79 4.86 -28.89
C ASN A 442 -2.77 4.01 -28.10
N LEU A 443 -1.53 3.88 -28.59
CA LEU A 443 -0.51 3.02 -27.98
C LEU A 443 0.02 3.60 -26.65
N THR A 444 0.14 4.93 -26.54
CA THR A 444 0.66 5.60 -25.35
C THR A 444 -0.28 5.51 -24.15
N CYS A 445 -1.60 5.66 -24.36
CA CYS A 445 -2.60 5.47 -23.32
C CYS A 445 -2.59 4.04 -22.75
N ASN A 446 -2.38 3.05 -23.63
CA ASN A 446 -2.28 1.64 -23.23
C ASN A 446 -1.03 1.37 -22.37
N LEU A 447 0.10 2.01 -22.65
CA LEU A 447 1.33 1.87 -21.83
C LEU A 447 1.19 2.51 -20.45
N VAL A 448 0.54 3.67 -20.35
CA VAL A 448 0.25 4.30 -19.05
C VAL A 448 -0.63 3.38 -18.19
N LYS A 449 -1.68 2.80 -18.80
CA LYS A 449 -2.55 1.82 -18.12
C LYS A 449 -1.77 0.58 -17.68
N PHE A 450 -0.91 0.04 -18.56
CA PHE A 450 -0.04 -1.09 -18.25
C PHE A 450 0.82 -0.86 -17.00
N TRP A 451 1.55 0.26 -16.94
CA TRP A 451 2.39 0.57 -15.76
C TRP A 451 1.56 0.82 -14.51
N SER A 452 0.39 1.43 -14.64
CA SER A 452 -0.53 1.62 -13.50
C SER A 452 -1.04 0.29 -12.94
N GLU A 453 -1.38 -0.68 -13.79
CA GLU A 453 -1.77 -2.02 -13.35
C GLU A 453 -0.60 -2.77 -12.72
N LEU A 454 0.58 -2.73 -13.35
CA LEU A 454 1.77 -3.44 -12.89
C LEU A 454 2.23 -2.95 -11.50
N LYS A 455 2.04 -1.67 -11.16
CA LYS A 455 2.32 -1.10 -9.83
C LYS A 455 1.48 -1.68 -8.70
N MET A 456 0.29 -2.19 -9.03
CA MET A 456 -0.73 -2.58 -8.07
C MET A 456 -0.75 -4.09 -7.80
N ILE A 457 -0.17 -4.90 -8.69
CA ILE A 457 -0.13 -6.37 -8.59
C ILE A 457 1.03 -6.80 -7.68
N CYS A 458 0.82 -7.77 -6.80
CA CYS A 458 1.83 -8.28 -5.87
C CYS A 458 2.85 -9.23 -6.54
N TRP A 459 3.78 -8.69 -7.31
CA TRP A 459 4.80 -9.49 -8.00
C TRP A 459 6.25 -9.15 -7.61
N CYS A 460 6.48 -7.96 -7.04
CA CYS A 460 7.83 -7.45 -6.83
C CYS A 460 8.48 -8.17 -5.65
N PRO A 461 9.67 -8.78 -5.82
CA PRO A 461 10.33 -9.55 -4.76
C PRO A 461 10.82 -8.64 -3.64
N VAL A 462 10.56 -9.02 -2.39
CA VAL A 462 10.90 -8.19 -1.22
C VAL A 462 11.67 -8.96 -0.17
N LEU A 463 12.50 -8.24 0.58
CA LEU A 463 13.18 -8.77 1.75
C LEU A 463 12.16 -9.08 2.85
N VAL A 464 12.24 -10.28 3.41
CA VAL A 464 11.36 -10.71 4.52
C VAL A 464 11.97 -10.31 5.86
N SER A 465 13.28 -10.43 6.00
CA SER A 465 14.03 -10.06 7.21
C SER A 465 14.84 -8.77 7.02
N ALA A 466 14.95 -7.98 8.08
CA ALA A 466 15.79 -6.78 8.10
C ALA A 466 17.27 -7.15 7.94
N PRO A 467 18.03 -6.49 7.04
CA PRO A 467 19.48 -6.67 6.94
C PRO A 467 20.24 -6.24 8.20
N PHE A 468 19.66 -5.30 8.96
CA PHE A 468 20.20 -4.78 10.21
C PHE A 468 19.15 -4.94 11.32
N GLN A 469 19.52 -5.49 12.48
CA GLN A 469 18.59 -5.75 13.58
C GLN A 469 17.92 -4.48 14.15
N THR A 470 18.56 -3.34 13.95
CA THR A 470 18.18 -2.04 14.52
C THR A 470 17.30 -1.22 13.57
N LEU A 471 17.10 -1.67 12.33
CA LEU A 471 16.17 -1.04 11.41
C LEU A 471 14.72 -1.39 11.78
N PRO A 472 13.81 -0.39 11.79
CA PRO A 472 12.39 -0.66 11.81
C PRO A 472 11.99 -1.55 10.65
N TRP A 473 11.28 -2.63 10.93
CA TRP A 473 10.89 -3.59 9.90
C TRP A 473 9.49 -4.15 10.17
N PRO A 474 8.54 -4.03 9.23
CA PRO A 474 7.20 -4.56 9.42
C PRO A 474 7.23 -6.09 9.43
N VAL A 475 6.52 -6.68 10.40
CA VAL A 475 6.33 -8.13 10.48
C VAL A 475 5.35 -8.55 9.40
N VAL A 476 5.85 -9.12 8.31
CA VAL A 476 5.02 -9.66 7.23
C VAL A 476 5.60 -10.96 6.70
N THR A 477 4.71 -11.85 6.25
CA THR A 477 5.05 -13.19 5.76
C THR A 477 5.18 -13.27 4.25
N SER A 478 4.72 -12.25 3.51
CA SER A 478 4.77 -12.25 2.04
C SER A 478 6.17 -11.95 1.52
N THR A 479 6.61 -12.77 0.56
CA THR A 479 7.90 -12.70 -0.13
C THR A 479 7.87 -11.81 -1.38
N VAL A 480 6.67 -11.38 -1.79
CA VAL A 480 6.40 -10.44 -2.87
C VAL A 480 5.40 -9.37 -2.40
N ALA A 481 5.42 -8.20 -3.05
CA ALA A 481 4.55 -7.07 -2.74
C ALA A 481 4.28 -6.22 -4.00
N PRO A 482 3.24 -5.36 -4.01
CA PRO A 482 2.98 -4.50 -5.15
C PRO A 482 4.03 -3.38 -5.21
N PRO A 483 4.62 -3.07 -6.39
CA PRO A 483 5.69 -2.08 -6.50
C PRO A 483 5.40 -0.71 -5.87
N LYS A 484 4.13 -0.30 -5.79
CA LYS A 484 3.70 0.94 -5.12
C LYS A 484 4.06 0.98 -3.62
N LEU A 485 4.15 -0.18 -2.97
CA LEU A 485 4.51 -0.34 -1.55
C LEU A 485 5.97 -0.78 -1.38
N VAL A 486 6.73 -0.90 -2.47
CA VAL A 486 8.12 -1.35 -2.47
C VAL A 486 9.04 -0.17 -2.75
N ARG A 487 10.19 -0.13 -2.10
CA ARG A 487 11.28 0.80 -2.41
C ARG A 487 12.61 0.07 -2.63
N PRO A 488 13.53 0.64 -3.42
CA PRO A 488 14.87 0.09 -3.60
C PRO A 488 15.65 0.04 -2.27
N LYS A 489 16.69 -0.79 -2.21
CA LYS A 489 17.57 -0.91 -1.04
C LYS A 489 18.21 0.41 -0.62
N THR A 490 18.43 1.35 -1.55
CA THR A 490 18.98 2.69 -1.27
C THR A 490 18.11 3.53 -0.36
N ASP A 491 16.80 3.28 -0.35
CA ASP A 491 15.82 4.03 0.42
C ASP A 491 15.47 3.31 1.74
N MET A 492 16.14 2.21 2.06
CA MET A 492 15.84 1.38 3.23
C MET A 492 15.82 2.21 4.53
N TRP A 493 16.83 3.05 4.76
CA TRP A 493 16.89 3.92 5.93
C TRP A 493 15.82 5.03 5.95
N LEU A 494 15.15 5.29 4.82
CA LEU A 494 14.11 6.33 4.68
C LEU A 494 12.70 5.79 4.96
N VAL A 495 12.43 4.50 4.69
CA VAL A 495 11.05 3.98 4.65
C VAL A 495 10.82 2.59 5.23
N SER A 496 11.86 1.90 5.73
CA SER A 496 11.75 0.49 6.14
C SER A 496 10.67 0.21 7.19
N ALA A 497 10.25 1.19 7.98
CA ALA A 497 9.16 1.10 8.95
C ALA A 497 7.78 0.90 8.32
N SER A 498 7.55 1.46 7.13
CA SER A 498 6.22 1.58 6.53
C SER A 498 6.11 1.01 5.11
N MET A 499 7.24 0.78 4.44
CA MET A 499 7.31 0.22 3.08
C MET A 499 8.16 -1.05 3.06
N ARG A 500 7.95 -1.86 2.01
CA ARG A 500 8.72 -3.08 1.77
C ARG A 500 10.00 -2.73 0.99
N ILE A 501 11.08 -3.48 1.20
CA ILE A 501 12.35 -3.25 0.50
C ILE A 501 12.57 -4.31 -0.56
N LEU A 502 12.89 -3.88 -1.78
CA LEU A 502 13.20 -4.72 -2.93
C LEU A 502 14.32 -5.71 -2.60
N ASP A 503 14.12 -7.00 -2.91
CA ASP A 503 15.19 -7.99 -2.87
C ASP A 503 15.93 -8.10 -4.22
N GLY A 504 16.72 -7.07 -4.50
CA GLY A 504 17.53 -6.92 -5.70
C GLY A 504 18.09 -5.50 -5.81
N GLU A 505 18.94 -5.27 -6.80
CA GLU A 505 19.42 -3.93 -7.17
C GLU A 505 18.71 -3.47 -8.45
N CYS A 506 18.10 -2.28 -8.41
CA CYS A 506 17.48 -1.65 -9.56
C CYS A 506 18.44 -0.60 -10.14
N SER A 507 19.15 -0.95 -11.20
CA SER A 507 20.00 -0.08 -12.01
C SER A 507 19.23 0.62 -13.14
N SER A 508 18.09 0.05 -13.57
CA SER A 508 17.28 0.57 -14.67
C SER A 508 16.50 1.83 -14.28
N THR A 509 16.92 2.99 -14.79
CA THR A 509 16.24 4.27 -14.54
C THR A 509 14.83 4.29 -15.12
N ALA A 510 14.62 3.64 -16.27
CA ALA A 510 13.30 3.50 -16.90
C ALA A 510 12.35 2.70 -16.00
N LEU A 511 12.81 1.59 -15.42
CA LEU A 511 12.00 0.78 -14.50
C LEU A 511 11.69 1.57 -13.22
N ALA A 512 12.71 2.15 -12.59
CA ALA A 512 12.56 2.92 -11.36
C ALA A 512 11.61 4.11 -11.53
N TYR A 513 11.71 4.84 -12.65
CA TYR A 513 10.78 5.93 -12.98
C TYR A 513 9.35 5.42 -13.11
N ASN A 514 9.14 4.40 -13.95
CA ASN A 514 7.80 3.92 -14.24
C ASN A 514 7.14 3.24 -13.06
N LEU A 515 7.88 2.60 -12.14
CA LEU A 515 7.33 2.03 -10.90
C LEU A 515 7.13 3.08 -9.79
N GLY A 516 7.67 4.30 -9.97
CA GLY A 516 7.55 5.39 -9.02
C GLY A 516 8.64 5.42 -7.95
N TRP A 517 9.69 4.62 -8.09
CA TRP A 517 10.79 4.53 -7.12
C TRP A 517 11.72 5.74 -7.13
N LEU A 518 11.77 6.52 -8.23
CA LEU A 518 12.52 7.78 -8.28
C LEU A 518 11.81 8.95 -7.57
N SER A 519 10.51 8.81 -7.28
CA SER A 519 9.78 9.82 -6.50
C SER A 519 10.20 9.79 -5.05
N HIS A 520 10.25 10.94 -4.37
CA HIS A 520 10.51 10.96 -2.93
C HIS A 520 9.39 10.22 -2.17
N PRO A 521 9.70 9.54 -1.05
CA PRO A 521 8.68 9.01 -0.16
C PRO A 521 7.76 10.12 0.37
N GLY A 522 6.47 9.82 0.53
CA GLY A 522 5.49 10.77 1.09
C GLY A 522 5.71 11.02 2.58
N GLY A 523 5.18 12.14 3.08
CA GLY A 523 5.38 12.59 4.46
C GLY A 523 5.00 11.56 5.52
N SER A 524 3.92 10.79 5.32
CA SER A 524 3.49 9.75 6.26
C SER A 524 4.50 8.60 6.41
N ALA A 525 5.15 8.19 5.31
CA ALA A 525 6.16 7.14 5.33
C ALA A 525 7.43 7.59 6.07
N ILE A 526 7.84 8.84 5.84
CA ILE A 526 8.99 9.46 6.52
C ILE A 526 8.71 9.66 8.01
N ALA A 527 7.52 10.14 8.38
CA ALA A 527 7.13 10.32 9.77
C ALA A 527 7.11 8.98 10.52
N ALA A 528 6.55 7.93 9.91
CA ALA A 528 6.58 6.58 10.48
C ALA A 528 8.01 6.06 10.65
N GLN A 529 8.90 6.31 9.69
CA GLN A 529 10.31 5.94 9.79
C GLN A 529 10.99 6.61 10.99
N LEU A 530 10.84 7.94 11.11
CA LEU A 530 11.41 8.71 12.21
C LEU A 530 10.87 8.28 13.57
N LEU A 531 9.56 8.03 13.64
CA LEU A 531 8.90 7.57 14.85
C LEU A 531 9.47 6.22 15.31
N GLU A 532 9.54 5.22 14.43
CA GLU A 532 10.09 3.91 14.78
C GLU A 532 11.58 3.96 15.11
N LEU A 533 12.36 4.77 14.38
CA LEU A 533 13.77 4.99 14.69
C LEU A 533 13.96 5.63 16.07
N GLY A 534 13.03 6.45 16.54
CA GLY A 534 13.14 7.15 17.82
C GLY A 534 12.51 6.44 19.03
N LYS A 535 11.60 5.48 18.84
CA LYS A 535 10.78 4.86 19.92
C LYS A 535 11.57 4.31 21.11
N ASN A 536 12.79 3.78 20.91
CA ASN A 536 13.62 3.20 21.97
C ASN A 536 15.10 3.63 21.90
N ASN A 537 15.42 4.69 21.18
CA ASN A 537 16.79 5.09 20.85
C ASN A 537 17.15 6.48 21.42
N GLU A 538 16.88 6.70 22.72
CA GLU A 538 17.22 7.96 23.40
C GLU A 538 18.73 8.22 23.44
N ILE A 539 19.51 7.16 23.70
CA ILE A 539 20.97 7.17 23.65
C ILE A 539 21.39 5.88 22.95
N LEU A 540 21.96 5.99 21.77
CA LEU A 540 22.47 4.84 21.03
C LEU A 540 23.88 4.55 21.49
N THR A 541 24.23 3.36 21.97
CA THR A 541 25.62 3.04 22.34
C THR A 541 26.43 2.41 21.20
N ASP A 542 25.74 1.91 20.17
CA ASP A 542 26.35 1.26 19.01
C ASP A 542 26.94 2.29 18.04
N GLN A 543 28.26 2.22 17.84
CA GLN A 543 28.99 3.14 16.98
C GLN A 543 28.68 2.95 15.49
N VAL A 544 28.43 1.71 15.04
CA VAL A 544 28.14 1.43 13.62
C VAL A 544 26.76 1.99 13.26
N LEU A 545 25.76 1.75 14.11
CA LEU A 545 24.42 2.30 13.91
C LEU A 545 24.42 3.83 13.92
N ARG A 546 25.18 4.47 14.82
CA ARG A 546 25.32 5.93 14.85
C ARG A 546 25.86 6.48 13.52
N GLN A 547 26.85 5.81 12.91
CA GLN A 547 27.42 6.23 11.63
C GLN A 547 26.41 6.10 10.48
N GLU A 548 25.68 5.00 10.41
CA GLU A 548 24.63 4.80 9.39
C GLU A 548 23.50 5.83 9.53
N LEU A 549 23.03 6.10 10.75
CA LEU A 549 22.02 7.12 11.00
C LEU A 549 22.53 8.53 10.69
N ALA A 550 23.78 8.86 11.03
CA ALA A 550 24.37 10.15 10.68
C ALA A 550 24.40 10.40 9.16
N LEU A 551 24.54 9.34 8.34
CA LEU A 551 24.45 9.43 6.87
C LEU A 551 23.01 9.48 6.35
N ALA A 552 22.07 8.83 7.03
CA ALA A 552 20.67 8.76 6.63
C ALA A 552 19.86 10.01 7.03
N MET A 553 20.09 10.58 8.22
CA MET A 553 19.29 11.69 8.77
C MET A 553 19.27 12.94 7.89
N PRO A 554 20.41 13.41 7.30
CA PRO A 554 20.37 14.54 6.37
C PRO A 554 19.46 14.29 5.16
N LYS A 555 19.39 13.05 4.66
CA LYS A 555 18.49 12.70 3.55
C LYS A 555 17.03 12.74 3.99
N ILE A 556 16.71 12.21 5.17
CA ILE A 556 15.36 12.27 5.74
C ILE A 556 14.91 13.72 5.93
N TYR A 557 15.74 14.55 6.57
CA TYR A 557 15.41 15.96 6.81
C TYR A 557 15.36 16.78 5.53
N SER A 558 16.13 16.41 4.49
CA SER A 558 15.99 17.04 3.17
C SER A 558 14.62 16.80 2.53
N ILE A 559 14.03 15.62 2.73
CA ILE A 559 12.69 15.30 2.23
C ILE A 559 11.65 16.08 3.04
N LEU A 560 11.74 16.10 4.37
CA LEU A 560 10.84 16.89 5.22
C LEU A 560 10.92 18.38 4.90
N ALA A 561 12.11 18.94 4.68
CA ALA A 561 12.27 20.34 4.32
C ALA A 561 11.59 20.70 2.99
N ARG A 562 11.47 19.76 2.04
CA ARG A 562 10.74 19.97 0.78
C ARG A 562 9.23 19.91 0.94
N LEU A 563 8.72 19.30 2.01
CA LEU A 563 7.29 19.21 2.32
C LEU A 563 6.78 20.45 3.06
N LEU A 564 7.64 21.42 3.41
CA LEU A 564 7.25 22.65 4.09
C LEU A 564 6.16 23.40 3.30
N GLY A 565 5.05 23.73 3.99
CA GLY A 565 3.90 24.41 3.39
C GLY A 565 2.94 23.53 2.59
N SER A 566 3.14 22.19 2.59
CA SER A 566 2.20 21.23 2.00
C SER A 566 1.29 20.59 3.06
N ASP A 567 0.10 20.13 2.65
CA ASP A 567 -0.84 19.40 3.52
C ASP A 567 -0.22 18.12 4.14
N GLU A 568 0.79 17.52 3.49
CA GLU A 568 1.51 16.35 4.04
C GLU A 568 2.33 16.70 5.29
N MET A 569 2.78 17.96 5.42
CA MET A 569 3.53 18.40 6.60
C MET A 569 2.68 18.42 7.86
N ASP A 570 1.38 18.71 7.75
CA ASP A 570 0.48 18.68 8.90
C ASP A 570 0.30 17.25 9.41
N ILE A 571 0.30 16.26 8.51
CA ILE A 571 0.31 14.83 8.88
C ILE A 571 1.60 14.49 9.61
N VAL A 572 2.76 14.97 9.11
CA VAL A 572 4.06 14.76 9.77
C VAL A 572 4.05 15.35 11.18
N LYS A 573 3.58 16.60 11.35
CA LYS A 573 3.47 17.28 12.65
C LYS A 573 2.61 16.45 13.62
N ALA A 574 1.45 15.99 13.18
CA ALA A 574 0.55 15.18 14.00
C ALA A 574 1.15 13.82 14.41
N VAL A 575 1.87 13.15 13.51
CA VAL A 575 2.49 11.84 13.79
C VAL A 575 3.69 11.96 14.73
N LEU A 576 4.46 13.05 14.62
CA LEU A 576 5.69 13.26 15.40
C LEU A 576 5.45 14.00 16.73
N GLU A 577 4.24 14.49 16.97
CA GLU A 577 3.87 15.19 18.21
C GLU A 577 4.16 14.32 19.45
N GLY A 578 4.82 14.92 20.45
CA GLY A 578 5.20 14.25 21.69
C GLY A 578 6.24 13.13 21.56
N SER A 579 6.73 12.84 20.34
CA SER A 579 7.62 11.71 20.07
C SER A 579 9.09 12.14 19.95
N ARG A 580 10.00 11.18 20.14
CA ARG A 580 11.44 11.38 19.90
C ARG A 580 11.73 11.14 18.43
N TRP A 581 12.22 12.15 17.72
CA TRP A 581 12.54 12.03 16.28
C TRP A 581 13.68 12.95 15.84
N ILE A 582 14.12 13.87 16.71
CA ILE A 582 15.19 14.82 16.39
C ILE A 582 16.52 14.15 16.68
N TRP A 583 17.34 13.98 15.64
CA TRP A 583 18.67 13.42 15.73
C TRP A 583 19.64 14.44 16.31
N VAL A 584 20.31 14.06 17.40
CA VAL A 584 21.29 14.91 18.11
C VAL A 584 22.73 14.38 18.02
N GLY A 585 22.98 13.40 17.14
CA GLY A 585 24.30 12.81 16.91
C GLY A 585 24.58 11.52 17.70
N ASP A 586 24.04 11.40 18.92
CA ASP A 586 24.20 10.23 19.79
C ASP A 586 22.88 9.53 20.18
N GLY A 587 21.76 9.98 19.62
CA GLY A 587 20.42 9.44 19.84
C GLY A 587 19.32 10.35 19.30
N PHE A 588 18.07 10.06 19.69
CA PHE A 588 16.88 10.84 19.33
C PHE A 588 16.30 11.56 20.55
N ALA A 589 15.79 12.77 20.34
CA ALA A 589 15.23 13.63 21.37
C ALA A 589 13.87 14.23 20.96
N THR A 590 13.12 14.70 21.96
CA THR A 590 11.83 15.38 21.78
C THR A 590 12.02 16.90 21.56
N LEU A 591 10.95 17.58 21.12
CA LEU A 591 10.92 19.06 20.99
C LEU A 591 11.29 19.79 22.30
N SER A 592 10.95 19.21 23.45
CA SER A 592 11.23 19.82 24.76
C SER A 592 12.69 19.68 25.21
N GLU A 593 13.43 18.73 24.61
CA GLU A 593 14.79 18.36 25.01
C GLU A 593 15.86 19.00 24.10
N VAL A 594 15.46 19.67 23.01
CA VAL A 594 16.39 20.14 21.96
C VAL A 594 16.27 21.63 21.70
N VAL A 595 17.42 22.25 21.41
CA VAL A 595 17.52 23.60 20.85
C VAL A 595 18.42 23.63 19.61
N LEU A 596 18.16 24.58 18.71
CA LEU A 596 18.97 24.77 17.51
C LEU A 596 20.34 25.38 17.81
N ASP A 597 20.38 26.39 18.66
CA ASP A 597 21.61 27.07 19.07
C ASP A 597 21.62 27.30 20.58
N GLY A 598 22.75 27.01 21.21
CA GLY A 598 22.88 27.11 22.66
C GLY A 598 24.29 26.81 23.16
N PRO A 599 24.73 27.47 24.25
CA PRO A 599 26.08 27.32 24.78
C PRO A 599 26.30 25.99 25.54
N LEU A 600 25.25 25.20 25.74
CA LEU A 600 25.24 24.09 26.70
C LEU A 600 24.65 22.81 26.08
N HIS A 601 25.50 21.79 25.93
CA HIS A 601 25.09 20.42 25.63
C HIS A 601 25.05 19.61 26.94
N LEU A 602 23.87 19.50 27.54
CA LEU A 602 23.66 18.90 28.87
C LEU A 602 22.78 17.66 28.77
N VAL A 603 23.38 16.55 28.34
CA VAL A 603 22.67 15.27 28.29
C VAL A 603 22.31 14.82 29.71
N PRO A 604 21.06 14.45 30.01
CA PRO A 604 19.90 14.30 29.11
C PRO A 604 18.90 15.48 29.12
N TYR A 605 19.19 16.61 29.75
CA TYR A 605 18.24 17.70 30.02
C TYR A 605 18.03 18.68 28.85
N VAL A 606 19.11 19.02 28.13
CA VAL A 606 19.12 19.89 26.95
C VAL A 606 20.18 19.40 25.98
N ARG A 607 19.79 19.21 24.72
CA ARG A 607 20.69 18.81 23.63
C ARG A 607 20.67 19.88 22.54
N VAL A 608 21.81 20.05 21.88
CA VAL A 608 21.97 21.01 20.78
C VAL A 608 22.00 20.22 19.49
N ILE A 609 21.28 20.68 18.46
CA ILE A 609 21.30 20.02 17.15
C ILE A 609 22.73 20.11 16.57
N PRO A 610 23.31 19.00 16.09
CA PRO A 610 24.61 19.00 15.44
C PRO A 610 24.71 20.03 14.32
N THR A 611 25.85 20.71 14.20
CA THR A 611 26.09 21.77 13.22
C THR A 611 25.85 21.30 11.78
N ASP A 612 26.09 20.03 11.48
CA ASP A 612 25.86 19.42 10.16
C ASP A 612 24.39 19.43 9.73
N LEU A 613 23.46 19.51 10.69
CA LEU A 613 22.03 19.59 10.44
C LEU A 613 21.50 21.03 10.46
N ALA A 614 22.34 22.02 10.74
CA ALA A 614 21.93 23.43 10.81
C ALA A 614 21.38 23.95 9.46
N VAL A 615 21.71 23.30 8.34
CA VAL A 615 21.13 23.59 7.01
C VAL A 615 19.60 23.45 7.02
N PHE A 616 19.04 22.60 7.89
CA PHE A 616 17.59 22.37 8.01
C PHE A 616 16.93 23.26 9.08
N ARG A 617 17.58 24.35 9.52
CA ARG A 617 17.06 25.28 10.55
C ARG A 617 15.60 25.68 10.32
N GLY A 618 15.24 26.10 9.10
CA GLY A 618 13.88 26.52 8.78
C GLY A 618 12.84 25.41 8.98
N MET A 619 13.20 24.18 8.65
CA MET A 619 12.34 23.00 8.87
C MET A 619 12.17 22.71 10.37
N PHE A 620 13.24 22.76 11.15
CA PHE A 620 13.18 22.52 12.59
C PHE A 620 12.30 23.55 13.31
N VAL A 621 12.43 24.83 12.96
CA VAL A 621 11.58 25.91 13.53
C VAL A 621 10.10 25.70 13.17
N GLU A 622 9.80 25.37 11.91
CA GLU A 622 8.43 25.10 11.46
C GLU A 622 7.80 23.87 12.16
N LEU A 623 8.62 22.88 12.52
CA LEU A 623 8.23 21.70 13.29
C LEU A 623 8.20 21.94 14.81
N GLY A 624 8.47 23.17 15.27
CA GLY A 624 8.34 23.59 16.67
C GLY A 624 9.61 23.45 17.52
N VAL A 625 10.78 23.21 16.91
CA VAL A 625 12.07 23.24 17.63
C VAL A 625 12.40 24.68 17.99
N ARG A 626 12.74 24.91 19.25
CA ARG A 626 13.10 26.23 19.76
C ARG A 626 14.47 26.66 19.25
N GLU A 627 14.58 27.93 18.86
CA GLU A 627 15.85 28.50 18.42
C GLU A 627 16.84 28.66 19.58
N PHE A 628 16.35 29.21 20.70
CA PHE A 628 17.12 29.52 21.90
C PHE A 628 16.32 29.14 23.15
N LEU A 629 17.02 28.92 24.27
CA LEU A 629 16.38 28.74 25.57
C LEU A 629 15.94 30.10 26.15
N THR A 630 14.76 30.13 26.75
CA THR A 630 14.30 31.28 27.54
C THR A 630 14.85 31.22 28.97
N PRO A 631 14.88 32.34 29.73
CA PRO A 631 15.25 32.32 31.15
C PRO A 631 14.42 31.35 31.99
N SER A 632 13.13 31.18 31.70
CA SER A 632 12.28 30.17 32.34
C SER A 632 12.73 28.73 32.06
N ASP A 633 13.22 28.44 30.86
CA ASP A 633 13.72 27.12 30.50
C ASP A 633 14.99 26.78 31.28
N TYR A 634 15.88 27.75 31.45
CA TYR A 634 17.09 27.62 32.26
C TYR A 634 16.77 27.30 33.72
N ALA A 635 15.76 27.96 34.29
CA ALA A 635 15.28 27.65 35.65
C ALA A 635 14.65 26.24 35.73
N ASP A 636 13.87 25.83 34.74
CA ASP A 636 13.29 24.48 34.66
C ASP A 636 14.37 23.40 34.54
N VAL A 637 15.45 23.64 33.77
CA VAL A 637 16.59 22.72 33.69
C VAL A 637 17.21 22.49 35.06
N LEU A 638 17.46 23.56 35.84
CA LEU A 638 17.97 23.44 37.21
C LEU A 638 16.98 22.70 38.13
N CYS A 639 15.67 22.94 37.98
CA CYS A 639 14.63 22.21 38.69
C CYS A 639 14.66 20.71 38.36
N ARG A 640 14.74 20.34 37.07
CA ARG A 640 14.83 18.93 36.62
C ARG A 640 16.09 18.25 37.13
N ILE A 641 17.23 18.94 37.14
CA ILE A 641 18.49 18.42 37.72
C ILE A 641 18.30 18.20 39.23
N ALA A 642 17.71 19.16 39.95
CA ALA A 642 17.46 19.06 41.39
C ALA A 642 16.54 17.88 41.73
N VAL A 643 15.43 17.71 40.99
CA VAL A 643 14.49 16.59 41.17
C VAL A 643 15.17 15.24 40.90
N ARG A 644 15.98 15.14 39.83
CA ARG A 644 16.64 13.88 39.46
C ARG A 644 17.77 13.48 40.42
N LYS A 645 18.53 14.43 40.93
CA LYS A 645 19.65 14.17 41.86
C LYS A 645 19.21 14.06 43.31
N GLY A 646 18.09 14.69 43.67
CA GLY A 646 17.55 14.68 45.03
C GLY A 646 18.57 15.19 46.05
N THR A 647 19.03 14.31 46.92
CA THR A 647 20.04 14.63 47.96
C THR A 647 21.49 14.39 47.53
N SER A 648 21.72 13.92 46.31
CA SER A 648 23.06 13.60 45.80
C SER A 648 23.79 14.86 45.31
N PRO A 649 25.10 14.97 45.51
CA PRO A 649 25.88 16.09 44.96
C PRO A 649 25.97 16.00 43.43
N LEU A 650 26.05 17.17 42.79
CA LEU A 650 26.34 17.32 41.37
C LEU A 650 27.80 16.92 41.07
N ASP A 651 28.04 16.35 39.89
CA ASP A 651 29.39 16.11 39.39
C ASP A 651 30.07 17.40 38.89
N PRO A 652 31.39 17.40 38.60
CA PRO A 652 32.08 18.62 38.17
C PRO A 652 31.54 19.26 36.87
N GLN A 653 31.01 18.46 35.93
CA GLN A 653 30.43 18.97 34.69
C GLN A 653 29.06 19.59 34.96
N GLU A 654 28.24 18.94 35.80
CA GLU A 654 26.94 19.44 36.25
C GLU A 654 27.07 20.71 37.10
N ILE A 655 28.08 20.83 37.97
CA ILE A 655 28.36 22.06 38.72
C ILE A 655 28.73 23.19 37.76
N ARG A 656 29.61 22.93 36.78
CA ARG A 656 29.99 23.94 35.78
C ARG A 656 28.77 24.41 35.00
N ALA A 657 27.89 23.50 34.62
CA ALA A 657 26.64 23.79 33.96
C ALA A 657 25.71 24.63 34.84
N ALA A 658 25.52 24.23 36.10
CA ALA A 658 24.67 24.96 37.03
C ALA A 658 25.15 26.40 37.27
N VAL A 659 26.47 26.61 37.35
CA VAL A 659 27.09 27.93 37.47
C VAL A 659 26.86 28.77 36.20
N LEU A 660 27.05 28.19 35.00
CA LEU A 660 26.79 28.89 33.74
C LEU A 660 25.31 29.27 33.60
N ILE A 661 24.40 28.37 33.95
CA ILE A 661 22.97 28.66 33.94
C ILE A 661 22.64 29.76 34.96
N ALA A 662 23.21 29.73 36.17
CA ALA A 662 23.01 30.79 37.16
C ALA A 662 23.48 32.16 36.66
N GLN A 663 24.61 32.22 35.94
CA GLN A 663 25.08 33.46 35.33
C GLN A 663 24.10 33.99 34.26
N GLN A 664 23.63 33.12 33.36
CA GLN A 664 22.64 33.48 32.34
C GLN A 664 21.31 33.95 32.95
N LEU A 665 20.87 33.29 34.03
CA LEU A 665 19.69 33.71 34.78
C LEU A 665 19.90 35.10 35.41
N ALA A 666 21.06 35.40 35.97
CA ALA A 666 21.31 36.68 36.63
C ALA A 666 21.40 37.87 35.66
N GLU A 667 21.68 37.63 34.39
CA GLU A 667 21.64 38.66 33.33
C GLU A 667 20.21 38.95 32.84
N ALA A 668 19.26 38.04 33.07
CA ALA A 668 17.87 38.18 32.64
C ALA A 668 17.04 39.02 33.64
N GLN A 669 16.23 39.96 33.13
CA GLN A 669 15.26 40.70 33.93
C GLN A 669 14.00 39.84 34.15
N PHE A 670 13.82 39.29 35.35
CA PHE A 670 12.65 38.47 35.68
C PHE A 670 11.41 39.34 35.97
N LEU A 671 10.32 39.09 35.24
CA LEU A 671 8.99 39.66 35.52
C LEU A 671 8.15 38.78 36.48
N ASP A 672 8.46 37.47 36.56
CA ASP A 672 7.70 36.48 37.35
C ASP A 672 8.55 35.81 38.45
N LYS A 673 7.90 35.48 39.58
CA LYS A 673 8.49 34.75 40.72
C LYS A 673 8.69 33.26 40.38
N VAL A 674 9.71 32.92 39.61
CA VAL A 674 10.15 31.52 39.39
C VAL A 674 11.09 31.10 40.52
N THR A 675 10.87 29.91 41.11
CA THR A 675 11.78 29.35 42.12
C THR A 675 13.07 28.88 41.46
N ILE A 676 14.18 29.54 41.75
CA ILE A 676 15.50 29.23 41.19
C ILE A 676 16.25 28.30 42.14
N TYR A 677 16.80 27.20 41.62
CA TYR A 677 17.65 26.28 42.37
C TYR A 677 19.13 26.59 42.14
N LEU A 678 19.93 26.70 43.20
CA LEU A 678 21.36 26.96 43.11
C LEU A 678 22.15 25.94 43.96
N PRO A 679 23.39 25.61 43.55
CA PRO A 679 24.23 24.69 44.30
C PRO A 679 24.71 25.33 45.60
N ASP A 680 24.70 24.56 46.69
CA ASP A 680 25.38 24.91 47.95
C ASP A 680 26.87 24.52 47.91
N VAL A 681 27.60 24.82 48.98
CA VAL A 681 29.03 24.44 49.15
C VAL A 681 29.30 22.93 49.06
N SER A 682 28.28 22.08 49.24
CA SER A 682 28.39 20.62 49.08
C SER A 682 28.04 20.13 47.67
N GLY A 683 27.74 21.05 46.74
CA GLY A 683 27.38 20.75 45.37
C GLY A 683 25.94 20.24 45.22
N ARG A 684 25.04 20.53 46.17
CA ARG A 684 23.62 20.13 46.10
C ARG A 684 22.73 21.31 45.76
N LEU A 685 21.70 21.09 44.94
CA LEU A 685 20.77 22.14 44.53
C LEU A 685 19.72 22.42 45.61
N PHE A 686 19.60 23.67 46.04
CA PHE A 686 18.56 24.17 46.94
C PHE A 686 17.86 25.40 46.36
N PRO A 687 16.61 25.69 46.76
CA PRO A 687 15.97 26.96 46.42
C PRO A 687 16.82 28.15 46.85
N SER A 688 16.91 29.19 46.01
CA SER A 688 17.72 30.38 46.30
C SER A 688 17.29 31.08 47.60
N SER A 689 16.02 30.98 47.98
CA SER A 689 15.46 31.49 49.24
C SER A 689 16.06 30.85 50.51
N ASP A 690 16.59 29.64 50.38
CA ASP A 690 17.11 28.83 51.48
C ASP A 690 18.64 28.95 51.61
N LEU A 691 19.27 29.66 50.68
CA LEU A 691 20.70 29.88 50.62
C LEU A 691 21.07 31.28 51.13
N VAL A 692 22.30 31.39 51.61
CA VAL A 692 22.90 32.65 52.05
C VAL A 692 24.24 32.85 51.33
N TYR A 693 24.55 34.08 50.93
CA TYR A 693 25.88 34.45 50.45
C TYR A 693 26.65 35.19 51.55
N ASN A 694 27.95 34.87 51.68
CA ASN A 694 28.79 35.44 52.74
C ASN A 694 29.32 36.82 52.32
N ASP A 695 28.64 37.87 52.77
CA ASP A 695 29.06 39.27 52.62
C ASP A 695 29.61 39.88 53.91
N ALA A 696 29.71 39.11 54.99
CA ALA A 696 30.33 39.52 56.25
C ALA A 696 31.34 38.46 56.74
N PRO A 697 32.42 38.20 55.98
CA PRO A 697 33.34 37.10 56.27
C PRO A 697 34.04 37.22 57.63
N TRP A 698 34.19 38.44 58.17
CA TRP A 698 34.75 38.67 59.51
C TRP A 698 33.87 38.10 60.63
N LEU A 699 32.55 38.00 60.43
CA LEU A 699 31.62 37.37 61.38
C LEU A 699 31.73 35.84 61.36
N THR A 700 32.30 35.27 60.29
CA THR A 700 32.54 33.82 60.16
C THR A 700 33.97 33.41 60.52
N ALA A 701 34.90 34.35 60.72
CA ALA A 701 36.33 34.07 60.88
C ALA A 701 36.79 33.82 62.33
N SER A 702 35.90 33.76 63.31
CA SER A 702 36.25 33.69 64.75
C SER A 702 36.52 32.28 65.27
N ASP A 703 37.34 31.48 64.56
CA ASP A 703 37.82 30.18 65.08
C ASP A 703 39.26 30.21 65.57
N ASN A 704 39.97 31.34 65.50
CA ASN A 704 41.34 31.43 66.04
C ASN A 704 41.67 32.83 66.57
N HIS A 705 41.40 33.08 67.86
CA HIS A 705 42.36 33.65 68.83
C HIS A 705 41.68 34.04 70.16
N ASN A 706 42.41 33.79 71.25
CA ASN A 706 42.01 33.94 72.66
C ASN A 706 41.52 35.36 73.03
N SER A 707 40.23 35.49 73.36
CA SER A 707 39.74 36.54 74.25
C SER A 707 38.90 35.91 75.36
N SER A 708 39.37 36.06 76.58
CA SER A 708 38.83 35.44 77.78
C SER A 708 37.85 36.38 78.48
N PHE A 709 36.65 36.59 77.97
CA PHE A 709 35.54 37.17 78.77
C PHE A 709 34.17 36.68 78.26
N SER A 710 33.37 36.14 79.19
CA SER A 710 31.98 35.62 79.08
C SER A 710 31.70 34.46 78.09
N ALA A 711 31.68 33.23 78.62
CA ALA A 711 31.55 31.98 77.83
C ALA A 711 30.11 31.50 77.58
N GLU A 712 29.07 32.11 78.18
CA GLU A 712 27.70 31.56 78.12
C GLU A 712 26.87 32.09 76.93
N SER A 713 27.10 33.32 76.46
CA SER A 713 26.34 33.92 75.35
C SER A 713 26.86 33.53 73.96
N THR A 714 28.14 33.16 73.86
CA THR A 714 28.82 32.81 72.59
C THR A 714 28.42 31.42 72.07
N MET A 715 28.00 30.52 72.97
CA MET A 715 27.59 29.14 72.65
C MET A 715 26.25 29.07 71.90
N LEU A 716 25.28 29.95 72.19
CA LEU A 716 23.97 29.98 71.54
C LEU A 716 24.03 30.55 70.10
N LEU A 717 24.93 31.50 69.85
CA LEU A 717 25.17 32.04 68.50
C LEU A 717 25.88 31.02 67.59
N ASN A 718 26.85 30.26 68.12
CA ASN A 718 27.59 29.27 67.34
C ASN A 718 26.74 28.05 66.92
N ALA A 719 25.76 27.63 67.73
CA ALA A 719 24.88 26.50 67.39
C ALA A 719 23.88 26.80 66.25
N LYS A 720 23.51 28.06 66.03
CA LYS A 720 22.68 28.49 64.88
C LYS A 720 23.51 28.85 63.63
N ARG A 721 24.77 29.28 63.80
CA ARG A 721 25.71 29.57 62.69
C ARG A 721 26.00 28.34 61.82
N THR A 722 25.90 27.12 62.36
CA THR A 722 26.10 25.85 61.64
C THR A 722 24.89 25.42 60.78
N MET A 723 23.74 26.10 60.87
CA MET A 723 22.52 25.74 60.13
C MET A 723 22.30 26.53 58.84
N GLN A 724 23.10 27.56 58.55
CA GLN A 724 22.93 28.33 57.32
C GLN A 724 23.60 27.64 56.13
N LYS A 725 22.87 27.49 55.02
CA LYS A 725 23.39 26.85 53.79
C LYS A 725 24.01 27.91 52.89
N PHE A 726 25.32 27.84 52.69
CA PHE A 726 26.02 28.79 51.83
C PHE A 726 25.90 28.42 50.36
N VAL A 727 25.68 29.42 49.50
CA VAL A 727 25.76 29.25 48.04
C VAL A 727 27.19 28.85 47.63
N HIS A 728 27.30 28.02 46.58
CA HIS A 728 28.58 27.50 46.10
C HIS A 728 29.55 28.63 45.69
N GLY A 729 30.84 28.52 46.05
CA GLY A 729 31.83 29.59 45.89
C GLY A 729 32.16 30.01 44.45
N ASN A 730 31.76 29.22 43.45
CA ASN A 730 31.87 29.60 42.02
C ASN A 730 30.75 30.55 41.55
N ILE A 731 29.77 30.85 42.41
CA ILE A 731 28.73 31.85 42.17
C ILE A 731 29.12 33.10 42.95
N SER A 732 29.26 34.24 42.26
CA SER A 732 29.62 35.50 42.93
C SER A 732 28.46 36.02 43.79
N ASN A 733 28.78 36.79 44.83
CA ASN A 733 27.77 37.43 45.69
C ASN A 733 26.78 38.29 44.89
N GLU A 734 27.24 38.95 43.82
CA GLU A 734 26.38 39.75 42.93
C GLU A 734 25.38 38.88 42.16
N VAL A 735 25.83 37.76 41.59
CA VAL A 735 24.95 36.80 40.89
C VAL A 735 23.98 36.16 41.88
N ALA A 736 24.46 35.79 43.07
CA ALA A 736 23.62 35.24 44.13
C ALA A 736 22.52 36.22 44.57
N GLU A 737 22.85 37.49 44.79
CA GLU A 737 21.88 38.53 45.18
C GLU A 737 20.82 38.75 44.09
N LYS A 738 21.23 38.85 42.81
CA LYS A 738 20.31 38.99 41.66
C LYS A 738 19.33 37.81 41.53
N LEU A 739 19.73 36.61 41.95
CA LEU A 739 18.90 35.40 41.92
C LEU A 739 18.11 35.16 43.23
N GLY A 740 18.10 36.14 44.14
CA GLY A 740 17.28 36.13 45.35
C GLY A 740 17.89 35.37 46.54
N VAL A 741 19.20 35.08 46.52
CA VAL A 741 19.93 34.55 47.69
C VAL A 741 20.06 35.63 48.75
N ARG A 742 19.91 35.28 50.03
CA ARG A 742 19.93 36.27 51.13
C ARG A 742 21.36 36.67 51.53
N SER A 743 21.54 37.93 51.91
CA SER A 743 22.77 38.45 52.52
C SER A 743 22.92 37.95 53.96
N LEU A 744 24.11 37.45 54.32
CA LEU A 744 24.44 37.06 55.69
C LEU A 744 24.34 38.27 56.65
N ARG A 745 24.90 39.42 56.24
CA ARG A 745 24.88 40.67 57.03
C ARG A 745 23.46 41.11 57.37
N ARG A 746 22.54 41.08 56.39
CA ARG A 746 21.13 41.47 56.60
C ARG A 746 20.37 40.50 57.51
N VAL A 747 20.62 39.19 57.38
CA VAL A 747 19.98 38.17 58.22
C VAL A 747 20.35 38.36 59.70
N LEU A 748 21.62 38.64 60.00
CA LEU A 748 22.10 38.87 61.38
C LEU A 748 21.59 40.19 61.99
N LEU A 749 21.43 41.23 61.18
CA LEU A 749 20.87 42.52 61.62
C LEU A 749 19.37 42.44 61.94
N ALA A 750 18.62 41.65 61.17
CA ALA A 750 17.20 41.43 61.43
C ALA A 750 16.95 40.70 62.77
N GLU A 751 17.90 39.86 63.23
CA GLU A 751 17.81 39.20 64.53
C GLU A 751 18.08 40.15 65.72
N SER A 752 18.74 41.29 65.48
CA SER A 752 19.24 42.21 66.52
C SER A 752 18.51 43.56 66.60
N ALA A 753 17.55 43.83 65.70
CA ALA A 753 16.71 45.03 65.73
C ALA A 753 15.33 44.75 66.38
N ASP A 754 14.88 45.63 67.30
CA ASP A 754 13.53 45.58 67.90
C ASP A 754 12.48 46.32 67.04
N SER A 755 12.75 46.56 65.75
CA SER A 755 11.82 47.30 64.91
C SER A 755 10.55 46.49 64.66
N MET A 756 9.42 47.13 64.94
CA MET A 756 8.08 46.56 64.84
C MET A 756 7.87 45.84 63.50
N ASN A 757 7.64 44.53 63.57
CA ASN A 757 7.00 43.76 62.52
C ASN A 757 5.66 44.40 62.17
N PHE A 758 5.54 44.94 60.96
CA PHE A 758 4.28 44.89 60.21
C PHE A 758 4.55 44.22 58.87
N SER A 759 4.63 42.89 58.89
CA SER A 759 4.33 42.09 57.71
C SER A 759 2.85 42.27 57.37
N LEU A 760 2.52 43.32 56.64
CA LEU A 760 1.37 43.31 55.73
C LEU A 760 1.91 43.26 54.31
N SER A 761 2.23 42.04 53.89
CA SER A 761 2.33 41.72 52.47
C SER A 761 0.94 41.85 51.83
N GLY A 762 0.76 42.91 51.04
CA GLY A 762 0.00 42.84 49.79
C GLY A 762 -1.50 43.13 49.78
N ALA A 763 -2.09 43.81 50.77
CA ALA A 763 -3.54 44.11 50.74
C ALA A 763 -3.96 45.56 51.04
N ALA A 764 -3.03 46.49 51.27
CA ALA A 764 -3.37 47.91 51.47
C ALA A 764 -2.27 48.82 50.91
N GLU A 765 -2.63 49.63 49.92
CA GLU A 765 -1.80 50.72 49.40
C GLU A 765 -2.00 51.94 50.29
N ALA A 766 -0.92 52.53 50.81
CA ALA A 766 -0.97 53.82 51.48
C ALA A 766 -1.24 54.91 50.43
N PHE A 767 -2.48 55.39 50.33
CA PHE A 767 -2.90 56.42 49.36
C PHE A 767 -3.03 57.81 50.03
N GLY A 768 -2.25 58.78 49.56
CA GLY A 768 -2.23 60.17 50.02
C GLY A 768 -1.02 60.95 49.46
N GLN A 769 -1.13 62.27 49.34
CA GLN A 769 0.02 63.11 48.95
C GLN A 769 1.09 63.07 50.04
N HIS A 770 2.34 62.76 49.68
CA HIS A 770 3.47 62.74 50.61
C HIS A 770 4.63 63.58 50.05
N GLU A 771 5.20 64.46 50.87
CA GLU A 771 6.46 65.16 50.58
C GLU A 771 7.62 64.27 51.01
N ALA A 772 8.67 64.16 50.19
CA ALA A 772 9.88 63.43 50.59
C ALA A 772 10.54 64.12 51.81
N LEU A 773 10.96 63.34 52.81
CA LEU A 773 11.57 63.87 54.03
C LEU A 773 12.77 64.77 53.74
N THR A 774 13.59 64.41 52.76
CA THR A 774 14.75 65.19 52.32
C THR A 774 14.36 66.58 51.80
N THR A 775 13.26 66.68 51.04
CA THR A 775 12.71 67.95 50.54
C THR A 775 12.22 68.82 51.69
N ARG A 776 11.52 68.23 52.66
CA ARG A 776 11.05 68.94 53.84
C ARG A 776 12.20 69.49 54.69
N LEU A 777 13.24 68.68 54.92
CA LEU A 777 14.45 69.12 55.63
C LEU A 777 15.16 70.24 54.87
N LYS A 778 15.31 70.12 53.55
CA LYS A 778 15.88 71.19 52.72
C LYS A 778 15.12 72.51 52.90
N HIS A 779 13.78 72.50 52.83
CA HIS A 779 12.96 73.69 53.06
C HIS A 779 13.12 74.26 54.48
N ILE A 780 13.30 73.42 55.51
CA ILE A 780 13.60 73.88 56.87
C ILE A 780 14.95 74.60 56.90
N LEU A 781 15.98 74.05 56.27
CA LEU A 781 17.32 74.65 56.20
C LEU A 781 17.37 75.94 55.37
N GLU A 782 16.41 76.18 54.47
CA GLU A 782 16.27 77.46 53.75
C GLU A 782 15.65 78.56 54.65
N MET A 783 14.83 78.19 55.63
CA MET A 783 14.21 79.13 56.59
C MET A 783 15.09 79.45 57.80
N TYR A 784 15.99 78.54 58.19
CA TYR A 784 16.92 78.72 59.29
C TYR A 784 18.33 78.87 58.74
N ALA A 785 18.94 80.04 58.94
CA ALA A 785 20.30 80.29 58.45
C ALA A 785 21.33 79.50 59.28
N ASP A 786 22.40 79.08 58.59
CA ASP A 786 23.60 78.50 59.20
C ASP A 786 24.26 79.51 60.14
N GLY A 787 24.71 79.07 61.32
CA GLY A 787 25.35 79.95 62.31
C GLY A 787 25.26 79.44 63.75
N PRO A 788 25.76 80.23 64.73
CA PRO A 788 25.84 79.83 66.14
C PRO A 788 24.47 79.55 66.77
N GLY A 789 23.38 80.04 66.16
CA GLY A 789 22.01 79.74 66.57
C GLY A 789 21.70 78.24 66.66
N ILE A 790 22.33 77.41 65.82
CA ILE A 790 22.15 75.95 65.83
C ILE A 790 22.66 75.34 67.15
N LEU A 791 23.76 75.86 67.71
CA LEU A 791 24.28 75.40 69.00
C LEU A 791 23.33 75.77 70.14
N PHE A 792 22.73 76.95 70.08
CA PHE A 792 21.73 77.36 71.08
C PHE A 792 20.46 76.50 71.04
N GLU A 793 20.03 76.03 69.87
CA GLU A 793 18.92 75.06 69.78
C GLU A 793 19.26 73.73 70.46
N LEU A 794 20.51 73.26 70.35
CA LEU A 794 20.97 72.05 71.06
C LEU A 794 21.06 72.26 72.58
N VAL A 795 21.50 73.44 73.03
CA VAL A 795 21.49 73.80 74.46
C VAL A 795 20.06 73.88 74.99
N GLN A 796 19.15 74.50 74.23
CA GLN A 796 17.73 74.60 74.60
C GLN A 796 17.08 73.21 74.71
N ASN A 797 17.38 72.30 73.78
CA ASN A 797 16.91 70.91 73.86
C ASN A 797 17.42 70.19 75.12
N ALA A 798 18.66 70.45 75.52
CA ALA A 798 19.22 69.89 76.75
C ALA A 798 18.59 70.49 78.01
N GLU A 799 18.34 71.81 78.03
CA GLU A 799 17.64 72.51 79.12
C GLU A 799 16.19 72.02 79.27
N ASP A 800 15.47 71.84 78.15
CA ASP A 800 14.13 71.26 78.14
C ASP A 800 14.10 69.83 78.69
N ALA A 801 15.17 69.07 78.48
CA ALA A 801 15.37 67.74 79.04
C ALA A 801 15.86 67.75 80.51
N GLY A 802 16.04 68.93 81.12
CA GLY A 802 16.48 69.10 82.50
C GLY A 802 17.98 68.86 82.73
N ALA A 803 18.81 68.96 81.68
CA ALA A 803 20.26 68.85 81.83
C ALA A 803 20.85 70.04 82.60
N SER A 804 21.88 69.77 83.40
CA SER A 804 22.65 70.82 84.11
C SER A 804 23.97 71.16 83.41
N GLU A 805 24.42 70.32 82.48
CA GLU A 805 25.66 70.48 81.73
C GLU A 805 25.45 70.13 80.26
N VAL A 806 26.02 70.95 79.38
CA VAL A 806 26.09 70.70 77.94
C VAL A 806 27.53 70.91 77.48
N THR A 807 28.09 69.92 76.79
CA THR A 807 29.47 69.93 76.31
C THR A 807 29.51 69.69 74.81
N PHE A 808 30.06 70.64 74.07
CA PHE A 808 30.34 70.48 72.64
C PHE A 808 31.79 70.04 72.42
N LEU A 809 31.97 69.07 71.54
CA LEU A 809 33.29 68.54 71.17
C LEU A 809 33.39 68.43 69.65
N LEU A 810 34.38 69.10 69.06
CA LEU A 810 34.77 68.82 67.67
C LEU A 810 35.82 67.71 67.68
N ASP A 811 35.44 66.53 67.19
CA ASP A 811 36.34 65.41 67.00
C ASP A 811 36.79 65.37 65.53
N ARG A 812 38.11 65.33 65.33
CA ARG A 812 38.74 65.29 64.00
C ARG A 812 39.17 63.87 63.61
N THR A 813 38.83 62.86 64.41
CA THR A 813 39.22 61.47 64.20
C THR A 813 38.54 60.86 62.97
N GLN A 814 39.31 60.08 62.21
CA GLN A 814 38.80 59.22 61.14
C GLN A 814 38.77 57.77 61.65
N TYR A 815 37.58 57.17 61.68
CA TYR A 815 37.38 55.80 62.15
C TYR A 815 37.49 54.79 60.99
N GLY A 816 37.61 53.49 61.32
CA GLY A 816 37.69 52.39 60.36
C GLY A 816 36.38 52.20 59.57
N THR A 817 36.43 51.41 58.51
CA THR A 817 35.32 51.24 57.56
C THR A 817 35.10 49.78 57.12
N SER A 818 35.75 48.82 57.77
CA SER A 818 35.72 47.41 57.39
C SER A 818 34.54 46.64 58.00
N SER A 819 34.04 47.08 59.16
CA SER A 819 33.03 46.39 59.96
C SER A 819 31.82 47.28 60.29
N LEU A 820 31.19 47.78 59.23
CA LEU A 820 30.05 48.71 59.31
C LEU A 820 28.70 48.01 59.18
N LEU A 821 27.61 48.68 59.59
CA LEU A 821 26.23 48.18 59.40
C LEU A 821 25.87 48.04 57.92
N SER A 822 26.46 48.89 57.09
CA SER A 822 26.36 48.86 55.62
C SER A 822 27.64 49.47 55.02
N PRO A 823 27.99 49.15 53.76
CA PRO A 823 29.11 49.78 53.08
C PRO A 823 28.93 51.31 52.91
N GLU A 824 27.69 51.78 52.78
CA GLU A 824 27.36 53.20 52.57
C GLU A 824 27.64 54.06 53.80
N MET A 825 27.76 53.46 55.00
CA MET A 825 28.15 54.18 56.22
C MET A 825 29.64 54.58 56.25
N ALA A 826 30.46 54.11 55.30
CA ALA A 826 31.90 54.39 55.27
C ALA A 826 32.19 55.89 55.14
N ASP A 827 31.38 56.62 54.38
CA ASP A 827 31.55 58.06 54.21
C ASP A 827 31.25 58.88 55.48
N TRP A 828 30.57 58.28 56.47
CA TRP A 828 30.12 58.93 57.72
C TRP A 828 30.99 58.62 58.94
N GLN A 829 32.16 57.99 58.71
CA GLN A 829 33.14 57.63 59.75
C GLN A 829 34.20 58.70 60.03
N GLY A 830 34.09 59.87 59.40
CA GLY A 830 35.05 60.98 59.53
C GLY A 830 34.80 61.93 60.71
N PRO A 831 35.38 63.15 60.67
CA PRO A 831 35.23 64.20 61.67
C PRO A 831 33.76 64.50 61.99
N ALA A 832 33.46 64.79 63.26
CA ALA A 832 32.10 65.00 63.74
C ALA A 832 32.03 66.08 64.82
N LEU A 833 30.91 66.81 64.83
CA LEU A 833 30.51 67.62 65.99
C LEU A 833 29.74 66.72 66.97
N TYR A 834 30.17 66.68 68.21
CA TYR A 834 29.46 66.03 69.30
C TYR A 834 28.81 67.06 70.22
N CYS A 835 27.66 66.69 70.76
CA CYS A 835 26.97 67.42 71.81
C CYS A 835 26.56 66.43 72.90
N PHE A 836 27.20 66.54 74.06
CA PHE A 836 26.87 65.77 75.24
C PHE A 836 26.02 66.60 76.20
N ASN A 837 25.03 65.96 76.84
CA ASN A 837 24.38 66.49 78.03
C ASN A 837 24.10 65.38 79.03
N ASN A 838 24.00 65.73 80.31
CA ASN A 838 23.84 64.79 81.40
C ASN A 838 22.37 64.37 81.68
N SER A 839 21.45 64.60 80.73
CA SER A 839 20.08 64.08 80.79
C SER A 839 19.90 62.85 79.89
N VAL A 840 18.94 61.99 80.22
CA VAL A 840 18.60 60.77 79.46
C VAL A 840 17.23 60.95 78.83
N PHE A 841 17.12 60.66 77.54
CA PHE A 841 15.85 60.72 76.80
C PHE A 841 14.80 59.80 77.41
N THR A 842 13.63 60.37 77.72
CA THR A 842 12.45 59.58 78.06
C THR A 842 11.82 58.96 76.82
N GLN A 843 10.86 58.05 76.99
CA GLN A 843 10.10 57.51 75.86
C GLN A 843 9.33 58.60 75.08
N GLN A 844 8.90 59.67 75.76
CA GLN A 844 8.23 60.80 75.13
C GLN A 844 9.21 61.62 74.28
N ASP A 845 10.44 61.84 74.78
CA ASP A 845 11.48 62.53 74.02
C ASP A 845 11.88 61.73 72.77
N MET A 846 12.00 60.40 72.89
CA MET A 846 12.27 59.49 71.77
C MET A 846 11.16 59.54 70.70
N TYR A 847 9.91 59.62 71.13
CA TYR A 847 8.78 59.78 70.21
C TYR A 847 8.77 61.17 69.55
N ALA A 848 9.08 62.23 70.30
CA ALA A 848 9.11 63.60 69.80
C ALA A 848 10.23 63.82 68.78
N ILE A 849 11.46 63.37 69.07
CA ILE A 849 12.62 63.57 68.18
C ILE A 849 12.49 62.80 66.86
N SER A 850 11.73 61.70 66.83
CA SER A 850 11.48 60.93 65.60
C SER A 850 10.44 61.54 64.64
N ARG A 851 9.70 62.58 65.06
CA ARG A 851 8.63 63.19 64.25
C ARG A 851 8.92 64.65 63.93
N ILE A 852 8.97 64.96 62.64
CA ILE A 852 9.23 66.32 62.18
C ILE A 852 7.93 67.12 62.10
N GLY A 853 7.86 68.22 62.86
CA GLY A 853 6.81 69.23 62.77
C GLY A 853 5.46 68.88 63.42
N GLN A 854 5.43 68.05 64.48
CA GLN A 854 4.28 67.97 65.38
C GLN A 854 4.56 68.78 66.65
N ALA A 855 3.84 69.90 66.83
CA ALA A 855 3.97 70.80 67.96
C ALA A 855 3.37 70.19 69.24
N SER A 856 4.20 69.60 70.09
CA SER A 856 3.81 69.14 71.43
C SER A 856 3.83 70.24 72.51
N LYS A 857 4.09 71.52 72.15
CA LYS A 857 4.17 72.65 73.09
C LYS A 857 3.16 73.78 72.80
N LEU A 858 1.92 73.46 72.45
CA LEU A 858 0.84 74.47 72.26
C LEU A 858 0.32 75.09 73.58
N GLU A 859 0.66 74.53 74.75
CA GLU A 859 0.04 74.92 76.03
C GLU A 859 0.83 75.93 76.89
N LYS A 860 1.98 76.45 76.44
CA LYS A 860 2.77 77.44 77.20
C LYS A 860 2.96 78.76 76.41
N PRO A 861 2.14 79.80 76.65
CA PRO A 861 2.13 81.03 75.83
C PRO A 861 3.36 81.93 75.97
N PHE A 862 4.30 81.63 76.87
CA PHE A 862 5.52 82.43 77.12
C PHE A 862 6.84 81.69 76.81
N ALA A 863 6.80 80.48 76.26
CA ALA A 863 8.00 79.80 75.79
C ALA A 863 8.38 80.30 74.38
N ILE A 864 9.58 80.88 74.24
CA ILE A 864 10.18 81.24 72.94
C ILE A 864 10.72 79.95 72.31
N GLY A 865 10.32 79.64 71.06
CA GLY A 865 10.63 78.39 70.35
C GLY A 865 9.39 77.57 70.00
N ARG A 866 8.62 78.00 68.98
CA ARG A 866 7.20 77.65 68.82
C ARG A 866 6.88 76.49 67.85
N PHE A 867 7.88 75.84 67.24
CA PHE A 867 7.62 74.93 66.11
C PHE A 867 8.18 73.51 66.21
N GLY A 868 8.94 73.14 67.25
CA GLY A 868 9.49 71.77 67.35
C GLY A 868 10.37 71.39 66.15
N LEU A 869 10.99 72.39 65.52
CA LEU A 869 11.85 72.26 64.33
C LEU A 869 13.35 72.38 64.66
N GLY A 870 13.71 72.79 65.88
CA GLY A 870 15.07 73.18 66.27
C GLY A 870 16.13 72.09 66.09
N PHE A 871 15.80 70.83 66.39
CA PHE A 871 16.72 69.71 66.15
C PHE A 871 17.09 69.56 64.66
N ASN A 872 16.18 69.87 63.72
CA ASN A 872 16.45 69.68 62.29
C ASN A 872 17.51 70.65 61.75
N CYS A 873 17.88 71.69 62.48
CA CYS A 873 18.97 72.58 62.07
C CYS A 873 20.34 71.88 62.06
N VAL A 874 20.51 70.75 62.77
CA VAL A 874 21.75 69.95 62.71
C VAL A 874 22.03 69.39 61.32
N TYR A 875 21.02 69.31 60.45
CA TYR A 875 21.18 68.91 59.07
C TYR A 875 21.97 69.94 58.23
N HIS A 876 22.31 71.11 58.76
CA HIS A 876 23.37 71.92 58.16
C HIS A 876 24.73 71.20 58.17
N PHE A 877 25.03 70.46 59.24
CA PHE A 877 26.32 69.80 59.45
C PHE A 877 26.39 68.41 58.82
N THR A 878 25.30 67.64 58.91
CA THR A 878 25.30 66.19 58.66
C THR A 878 24.03 65.74 57.94
N ASP A 879 24.07 64.60 57.25
CA ASP A 879 22.85 63.89 56.83
C ASP A 879 22.52 62.70 57.74
N ILE A 880 23.45 62.28 58.60
CA ILE A 880 23.29 61.12 59.50
C ILE A 880 23.47 61.58 60.97
N PRO A 881 22.55 62.37 61.53
CA PRO A 881 22.59 62.66 62.95
C PRO A 881 22.31 61.38 63.73
N ALA A 882 23.16 61.10 64.71
CA ALA A 882 23.05 59.92 65.55
C ALA A 882 23.20 60.30 67.02
N PHE A 883 22.62 59.52 67.91
CA PHE A 883 22.79 59.71 69.33
C PHE A 883 22.69 58.42 70.14
N VAL A 884 23.33 58.43 71.30
CA VAL A 884 23.20 57.43 72.34
C VAL A 884 22.51 58.06 73.54
N SER A 885 21.48 57.40 74.06
CA SER A 885 20.81 57.82 75.30
C SER A 885 20.20 56.62 76.02
N GLY A 886 20.55 56.43 77.29
CA GLY A 886 20.16 55.26 78.06
C GLY A 886 20.68 53.97 77.42
N GLU A 887 19.78 53.04 77.12
CA GLU A 887 20.11 51.74 76.51
C GLU A 887 20.02 51.73 74.97
N ASN A 888 19.77 52.88 74.34
CA ASN A 888 19.49 52.97 72.91
C ASN A 888 20.53 53.80 72.19
N ILE A 889 20.92 53.30 71.01
CA ILE A 889 21.59 54.10 69.98
C ILE A 889 20.60 54.28 68.83
N VAL A 890 20.50 55.51 68.34
CA VAL A 890 19.57 55.91 67.28
C VAL A 890 20.35 56.64 66.20
N MET A 891 20.12 56.28 64.95
CA MET A 891 20.71 56.93 63.79
C MET A 891 19.59 57.30 62.82
N PHE A 892 19.54 58.55 62.37
CA PHE A 892 18.58 58.98 61.37
C PHE A 892 19.24 59.03 60.00
N ASP A 893 18.54 58.54 58.99
CA ASP A 893 18.97 58.59 57.60
C ASP A 893 17.78 59.02 56.72
N PRO A 894 17.58 60.33 56.53
CA PRO A 894 16.45 60.85 55.75
C PRO A 894 16.51 60.41 54.28
N HIS A 895 17.67 59.98 53.78
CA HIS A 895 17.83 59.46 52.42
C HIS A 895 17.41 57.99 52.30
N ALA A 896 17.27 57.26 53.41
CA ALA A 896 16.92 55.85 53.48
C ALA A 896 17.77 54.94 52.58
N ASN A 897 19.06 55.26 52.42
CA ASN A 897 19.98 54.54 51.54
C ASN A 897 21.36 54.26 52.19
N HIS A 898 21.60 54.73 53.41
CA HIS A 898 22.82 54.49 54.16
C HIS A 898 22.61 53.38 55.18
N LEU A 899 21.51 53.35 55.94
CA LEU A 899 21.30 52.36 56.99
C LEU A 899 20.56 51.11 56.47
N PRO A 900 20.85 49.92 57.04
CA PRO A 900 20.13 48.70 56.68
C PRO A 900 18.74 48.65 57.33
N GLY A 901 17.76 48.08 56.61
CA GLY A 901 16.44 47.75 57.17
C GLY A 901 15.49 48.93 57.39
N ILE A 902 15.87 50.14 56.98
CA ILE A 902 15.03 51.32 57.04
C ILE A 902 14.31 51.58 55.70
N SER A 903 13.33 52.49 55.69
CA SER A 903 12.61 52.89 54.48
C SER A 903 12.34 54.39 54.48
N PRO A 904 11.96 54.99 53.34
CA PRO A 904 11.57 56.41 53.32
C PRO A 904 10.43 56.77 54.30
N THR A 905 9.59 55.79 54.67
CA THR A 905 8.51 55.97 55.66
C THR A 905 8.99 55.86 57.12
N HIS A 906 10.11 55.18 57.36
CA HIS A 906 10.73 55.00 58.67
C HIS A 906 12.26 55.20 58.54
N PRO A 907 12.72 56.45 58.37
CA PRO A 907 14.09 56.78 57.95
C PRO A 907 15.06 56.86 59.13
N GLY A 908 15.00 55.88 60.03
CA GLY A 908 15.86 55.83 61.21
C GLY A 908 15.98 54.42 61.78
N LEU A 909 17.16 54.12 62.30
CA LEU A 909 17.51 52.85 62.92
C LEU A 909 17.68 53.06 64.42
N ARG A 910 16.98 52.26 65.23
CA ARG A 910 17.12 52.23 66.68
C ARG A 910 17.60 50.84 67.11
N ILE A 911 18.71 50.79 67.83
CA ILE A 911 19.30 49.56 68.35
C ILE A 911 19.35 49.66 69.87
N LYS A 912 18.76 48.68 70.55
CA LYS A 912 18.94 48.49 71.99
C LYS A 912 20.27 47.76 72.20
N PHE A 913 21.30 48.47 72.65
CA PHE A 913 22.66 47.94 72.66
C PHE A 913 23.01 47.18 73.94
N ALA A 914 22.39 47.54 75.07
CA ALA A 914 22.67 46.93 76.37
C ALA A 914 22.47 45.40 76.33
N GLY A 915 23.54 44.64 76.61
CA GLY A 915 23.54 43.17 76.60
C GLY A 915 23.58 42.51 75.22
N ARG A 916 23.81 43.25 74.12
CA ARG A 916 23.84 42.70 72.74
C ARG A 916 25.22 42.66 72.07
N ASN A 917 26.29 43.10 72.74
CA ASN A 917 27.68 43.13 72.24
C ASN A 917 27.80 43.67 70.81
N ILE A 918 27.07 44.75 70.49
CA ILE A 918 27.05 45.31 69.13
C ILE A 918 28.41 45.86 68.71
N LEU A 919 29.22 46.30 69.68
CA LEU A 919 30.57 46.79 69.47
C LEU A 919 31.50 45.68 68.95
N ASP A 920 31.33 44.43 69.40
CA ASP A 920 32.13 43.30 68.90
C ASP A 920 31.75 42.90 67.47
N GLN A 921 30.47 43.08 67.11
CA GLN A 921 29.95 42.69 65.79
C GLN A 921 30.29 43.71 64.70
N PHE A 922 30.23 45.01 65.04
CA PHE A 922 30.47 46.13 64.13
C PHE A 922 31.38 47.18 64.80
N PRO A 923 32.64 46.86 65.12
CA PRO A 923 33.51 47.74 65.90
C PRO A 923 33.75 49.09 65.22
N ASP A 924 33.93 49.11 63.91
CA ASP A 924 34.13 50.35 63.16
C ASP A 924 32.88 51.26 63.20
N GLN A 925 31.68 50.69 63.20
CA GLN A 925 30.45 51.48 63.24
C GLN A 925 30.29 52.23 64.57
N PHE A 926 30.63 51.55 65.66
CA PHE A 926 30.22 51.92 67.01
C PHE A 926 31.33 52.54 67.86
N ALA A 927 32.61 52.31 67.53
CA ALA A 927 33.76 52.97 68.14
C ALA A 927 33.64 54.52 68.23
N PRO A 928 33.07 55.22 67.23
CA PRO A 928 32.63 56.61 67.33
C PRO A 928 31.93 57.07 68.62
N PHE A 929 31.17 56.23 69.29
CA PHE A 929 30.35 56.65 70.42
C PHE A 929 31.05 56.43 71.77
N LEU A 930 32.31 55.96 71.78
CA LEU A 930 33.10 55.70 72.99
C LEU A 930 33.69 56.98 73.61
N HIS A 931 32.85 58.01 73.73
CA HIS A 931 33.17 59.30 74.33
C HIS A 931 32.29 59.54 75.56
N PHE A 932 32.73 60.45 76.45
CA PHE A 932 31.98 60.86 77.66
C PHE A 932 31.55 59.71 78.59
N GLY A 933 32.31 58.61 78.62
CA GLY A 933 32.03 57.45 79.47
C GLY A 933 30.98 56.47 78.90
N CYS A 934 30.58 56.62 77.65
CA CYS A 934 29.75 55.63 76.95
C CYS A 934 30.61 54.43 76.54
N ASP A 935 30.24 53.22 76.98
CA ASP A 935 30.92 51.97 76.63
C ASP A 935 30.17 51.13 75.58
N LEU A 936 28.91 51.48 75.27
CA LEU A 936 27.98 50.69 74.44
C LEU A 936 27.78 49.24 74.91
N GLU A 937 28.05 48.96 76.18
CA GLU A 937 27.79 47.68 76.86
C GLU A 937 26.69 47.84 77.91
N HIS A 938 26.76 48.94 78.68
CA HIS A 938 25.84 49.26 79.78
C HIS A 938 24.98 50.49 79.45
N THR A 939 23.89 50.68 80.19
CA THR A 939 23.02 51.86 80.00
C THR A 939 23.82 53.16 80.21
N PHE A 940 23.82 54.04 79.22
CA PHE A 940 24.55 55.30 79.25
C PHE A 940 23.77 56.37 80.04
N PRO A 941 24.31 56.90 81.17
CA PRO A 941 23.62 57.86 82.02
C PRO A 941 23.77 59.30 81.50
N GLY A 942 23.41 59.52 80.25
CA GLY A 942 23.41 60.83 79.58
C GLY A 942 22.95 60.71 78.14
N THR A 943 23.10 61.79 77.37
CA THR A 943 22.82 61.80 75.94
C THR A 943 24.01 62.35 75.17
N LEU A 944 24.51 61.54 74.24
CA LEU A 944 25.62 61.89 73.37
C LEU A 944 25.14 61.92 71.92
N PHE A 945 25.06 63.11 71.34
CA PHE A 945 24.87 63.28 69.90
C PHE A 945 26.22 63.24 69.18
N ARG A 946 26.24 62.59 68.02
CA ARG A 946 27.30 62.62 67.02
C ARG A 946 26.70 63.13 65.71
N PHE A 947 27.29 64.19 65.16
CA PHE A 947 26.94 64.77 63.87
C PHE A 947 28.16 64.68 62.93
N PRO A 948 28.33 63.57 62.20
CA PRO A 948 29.44 63.41 61.26
C PRO A 948 29.35 64.44 60.14
N LEU A 949 30.42 65.19 59.92
CA LEU A 949 30.40 66.33 59.02
C LEU A 949 30.26 65.90 57.56
N ARG A 950 29.41 66.60 56.81
CA ARG A 950 29.19 66.35 55.38
C ARG A 950 30.47 66.69 54.61
N ASN A 951 31.16 65.66 54.13
CA ASN A 951 32.42 65.78 53.42
C ASN A 951 32.23 65.94 51.89
N ALA A 952 33.33 66.10 51.16
CA ALA A 952 33.31 66.31 49.71
C ALA A 952 32.76 65.13 48.88
N SER A 953 32.83 63.88 49.38
CA SER A 953 32.29 62.71 48.68
C SER A 953 30.76 62.63 48.78
N VAL A 954 30.17 63.05 49.91
CA VAL A 954 28.72 62.93 50.17
C VAL A 954 27.93 64.18 49.79
N ALA A 955 28.53 65.38 49.87
CA ALA A 955 27.81 66.63 49.60
C ALA A 955 27.12 66.68 48.22
N PRO A 956 27.74 66.22 47.11
CA PRO A 956 27.07 66.19 45.81
C PRO A 956 25.88 65.21 45.76
N ARG A 957 25.88 64.17 46.59
CA ARG A 957 24.86 63.10 46.65
C ARG A 957 23.70 63.44 47.60
N SER A 958 23.93 64.29 48.60
CA SER A 958 22.90 64.71 49.56
C SER A 958 21.76 65.47 48.87
N GLN A 959 20.52 65.07 49.13
CA GLN A 959 19.31 65.81 48.73
C GLN A 959 18.89 66.87 49.76
N VAL A 960 19.50 66.87 50.96
CA VAL A 960 19.17 67.81 52.05
C VAL A 960 19.97 69.11 51.90
N LYS A 961 21.30 69.02 51.77
CA LYS A 961 22.17 70.20 51.61
C LYS A 961 23.42 69.85 50.77
N LYS A 962 23.77 70.70 49.80
CA LYS A 962 24.85 70.44 48.83
C LYS A 962 26.21 70.98 49.26
N GLU A 963 26.25 71.79 50.31
CA GLU A 963 27.49 72.36 50.85
C GLU A 963 28.21 71.39 51.81
N ILE A 964 29.54 71.40 51.72
CA ILE A 964 30.44 70.70 52.65
C ILE A 964 30.48 71.46 53.97
N TYR A 965 30.64 70.75 55.09
CA TYR A 965 30.92 71.35 56.40
C TYR A 965 32.31 70.93 56.88
N ALA A 966 33.28 71.84 56.92
CA ALA A 966 34.64 71.54 57.35
C ALA A 966 34.78 71.66 58.88
N PRO A 967 35.75 70.97 59.50
CA PRO A 967 36.07 71.17 60.92
C PRO A 967 36.37 72.64 61.27
N GLU A 968 36.91 73.42 60.32
CA GLU A 968 37.18 74.85 60.46
C GLU A 968 35.89 75.68 60.57
N ASP A 969 34.83 75.28 59.87
CA ASP A 969 33.52 75.94 59.96
C ASP A 969 32.93 75.73 61.36
N VAL A 970 33.06 74.52 61.93
CA VAL A 970 32.63 74.24 63.32
C VAL A 970 33.43 75.05 64.34
N LEU A 971 34.75 75.21 64.14
CA LEU A 971 35.56 76.08 65.01
C LEU A 971 35.12 77.55 64.91
N SER A 972 34.68 78.01 63.75
CA SER A 972 34.14 79.37 63.61
C SER A 972 32.87 79.55 64.43
N LEU A 973 31.99 78.54 64.50
CA LEU A 973 30.79 78.56 65.33
C LEU A 973 31.09 78.67 66.83
N PHE A 974 32.18 78.05 67.30
CA PHE A 974 32.59 78.15 68.72
C PHE A 974 33.20 79.51 69.09
N ASN A 975 33.78 80.22 68.11
CA ASN A 975 34.40 81.53 68.32
C ASN A 975 33.44 82.71 68.10
N SER A 976 32.25 82.45 67.56
CA SER A 976 31.18 83.42 67.27
C SER A 976 30.31 83.65 68.50
#